data_AF-A0A1J0KTM3-F1
#
_entry.id   AF-A0A1J0KTM3-F1
#
_cell.length_a   1.000
_cell.length_b   1.000
_cell.length_c   1.000
_cell.angle_alpha   90.00
_cell.angle_beta   90.00
_cell.angle_gamma   90.00
#
_symmetry.space_group_name_H-M   'P 1'
#
loop_
_entity.id
_entity.type
_entity.pdbx_description
1 polymer ?
#
loop_
_entity_poly.entity_id
_entity_poly.type
_entity_poly.pdbx_seq_one_letter_code
_entity_poly.pdbx_strand_id
1 'polypeptide(L)'
;MMKKIYNKLMSTIFSQTTPAQLLLVSILGFVFGFIPGFSYAPLLFIFAIFLVLILRVNIGIFIIIALIAKALSFAIEGLSFSVGTFLIDGFAQPLFKKIVNTPVLAYAGFDYYLVTGAFVVSIILGIVVGLILAKVYKGFVSKMAKLQAENDLYTKITSKLSTKIASKILLGKNISKVDWQKMAKKRFLQPFRILGVILVAIIVAVIYMSPKLLETTLVSNIIKQQLSKANGATVDYKSINVDFSEAKLEINGFGAANPNDLHEDRFYAESVSASLNMTGILTKHLVLDNVKLDGVKLNKERSSKGELYGEKDQAINPAVDENINNVKTIAGDVNKLQQLNLDNYLNNAKTAGKVAKGIKQGAEVLSNFKPSPKTTAKEQQSVAKEEAKTYGYANVRAENLESKKPMLTILNTYINNYEDFGNTFNVYLGNISTNPTLLGEPTTIKINTAKNDDINANVTISNKADTANNVEFKFKNLGDNLVKGLDIQNLKLNAENASISGKGNWSFESGKNISFNIPLVVNLDGVSVNFNGFNQKLQNLQLNAVLSGDLNNTNFSIDTSSIDNILKSVNVQDVANNIIEKTGADEKTKQLIKNTKINGKSISEMNANDAQQLLNSKVNGKAVKDLNANDVKNIASGFGININ
;
A
#
# COMPACT_ATOMS: atom_id res chain seq x y z
N MET A 1 -35.04 46.14 -20.15
CA MET A 1 -34.84 45.32 -18.93
C MET A 1 -33.36 45.04 -18.63
N MET A 2 -32.57 44.52 -19.59
CA MET A 2 -31.13 44.23 -19.44
C MET A 2 -30.27 45.38 -18.90
N LYS A 3 -30.42 46.62 -19.39
CA LYS A 3 -29.65 47.79 -18.92
C LYS A 3 -29.90 48.12 -17.44
N LYS A 4 -31.12 47.88 -16.94
CA LYS A 4 -31.50 48.10 -15.54
C LYS A 4 -30.91 47.01 -14.64
N ILE A 5 -30.87 45.77 -15.12
CA ILE A 5 -30.21 44.64 -14.44
C ILE A 5 -28.69 44.86 -14.40
N TYR A 6 -28.07 45.18 -15.54
CA TYR A 6 -26.64 45.49 -15.65
C TYR A 6 -26.22 46.64 -14.72
N ASN A 7 -26.94 47.76 -14.72
CA ASN A 7 -26.61 48.88 -13.83
C ASN A 7 -26.77 48.53 -12.35
N LYS A 8 -27.76 47.69 -12.00
CA LYS A 8 -27.98 47.22 -10.63
C LYS A 8 -26.88 46.24 -10.19
N LEU A 9 -26.44 45.38 -11.11
CA LEU A 9 -25.37 44.41 -10.91
C LEU A 9 -24.01 45.11 -10.77
N MET A 10 -23.70 46.06 -11.65
CA MET A 10 -22.49 46.88 -11.59
C MET A 10 -22.44 47.76 -10.33
N SER A 11 -23.58 48.34 -9.92
CA SER A 11 -23.70 49.07 -8.65
C SER A 11 -23.55 48.18 -7.42
N THR A 12 -23.81 46.87 -7.53
CA THR A 12 -23.68 45.91 -6.44
C THR A 12 -22.23 45.43 -6.33
N ILE A 13 -21.55 45.23 -7.47
CA ILE A 13 -20.12 44.90 -7.53
C ILE A 13 -19.27 46.07 -7.02
N PHE A 14 -19.62 47.30 -7.40
CA PHE A 14 -18.89 48.52 -7.05
C PHE A 14 -19.66 49.40 -6.07
N SER A 15 -20.01 48.83 -4.91
CA SER A 15 -20.73 49.55 -3.85
C SER A 15 -19.84 50.61 -3.17
N GLN A 16 -20.45 51.69 -2.68
CA GLN A 16 -19.75 52.72 -1.90
C GLN A 16 -19.07 52.14 -0.67
N THR A 17 -17.75 52.32 -0.57
CA THR A 17 -16.91 51.68 0.46
C THR A 17 -16.68 52.60 1.65
N THR A 18 -16.70 52.05 2.86
CA THR A 18 -16.29 52.71 4.10
C THR A 18 -14.88 52.24 4.52
N PRO A 19 -14.15 52.97 5.38
CA PRO A 19 -12.83 52.54 5.86
C PRO A 19 -12.84 51.13 6.49
N ALA A 20 -13.87 50.80 7.27
CA ALA A 20 -14.02 49.47 7.86
C ALA A 20 -14.26 48.38 6.82
N GLN A 21 -15.00 48.68 5.74
CA GLN A 21 -15.17 47.76 4.62
C GLN A 21 -13.87 47.55 3.85
N LEU A 22 -13.02 48.57 3.70
CA LEU A 22 -11.70 48.41 3.08
C LEU A 22 -10.80 47.48 3.90
N LEU A 23 -10.82 47.61 5.23
CA LEU A 23 -10.11 46.69 6.13
C LEU A 23 -10.58 45.25 5.91
N LEU A 24 -11.89 45.02 5.94
CA LEU A 24 -12.49 43.69 5.78
C LEU A 24 -12.22 43.10 4.40
N VAL A 25 -12.36 43.90 3.33
CA VAL A 25 -12.02 43.52 1.95
C VAL A 25 -10.54 43.14 1.84
N SER A 26 -9.65 43.89 2.51
CA SER A 26 -8.22 43.62 2.51
C SER A 26 -7.91 42.29 3.19
N ILE A 27 -8.44 42.04 4.40
CA ILE A 27 -8.24 40.78 5.10
C ILE A 27 -8.73 39.60 4.26
N LEU A 28 -9.96 39.66 3.73
CA LEU A 28 -10.51 38.57 2.92
C LEU A 28 -9.75 38.38 1.60
N GLY A 29 -9.36 39.48 0.94
CA GLY A 29 -8.59 39.43 -0.29
C GLY A 29 -7.21 38.79 -0.08
N PHE A 30 -6.53 39.14 1.01
CA PHE A 30 -5.27 38.51 1.38
C PHE A 30 -5.45 37.04 1.74
N VAL A 31 -6.42 36.71 2.61
CA VAL A 31 -6.70 35.30 2.96
C VAL A 31 -6.96 34.48 1.70
N PHE A 32 -7.81 34.95 0.80
CA PHE A 32 -8.13 34.25 -0.44
C PHE A 32 -6.93 34.15 -1.41
N GLY A 33 -6.15 35.22 -1.57
CA GLY A 33 -4.97 35.23 -2.45
C GLY A 33 -3.82 34.34 -1.93
N PHE A 34 -3.75 34.11 -0.63
CA PHE A 34 -2.71 33.29 0.00
C PHE A 34 -3.03 31.80 0.04
N ILE A 35 -4.26 31.41 -0.31
CA ILE A 35 -4.60 29.99 -0.45
C ILE A 35 -3.79 29.41 -1.63
N PRO A 36 -2.97 28.37 -1.43
CA PRO A 36 -2.17 27.78 -2.51
C PRO A 36 -3.04 27.30 -3.67
N GLY A 37 -4.18 26.68 -3.36
CA GLY A 37 -5.22 26.30 -4.31
C GLY A 37 -6.35 25.49 -3.66
N PHE A 38 -7.39 25.21 -4.44
CA PHE A 38 -8.57 24.45 -3.98
C PHE A 38 -8.22 23.02 -3.55
N SER A 39 -7.25 22.36 -4.21
CA SER A 39 -6.84 21.00 -3.88
C SER A 39 -6.25 20.83 -2.48
N TYR A 40 -5.68 21.90 -1.91
CA TYR A 40 -5.02 21.87 -0.60
C TYR A 40 -5.96 22.28 0.54
N ALA A 41 -6.80 23.29 0.31
CA ALA A 41 -7.65 23.90 1.33
C ALA A 41 -9.07 24.20 0.80
N PRO A 42 -9.83 23.20 0.32
CA PRO A 42 -11.10 23.42 -0.34
C PRO A 42 -12.14 24.10 0.57
N LEU A 43 -12.20 23.73 1.85
CA LEU A 43 -13.12 24.37 2.80
C LEU A 43 -12.76 25.84 3.01
N LEU A 44 -11.48 26.14 3.24
CA LEU A 44 -11.02 27.52 3.46
C LEU A 44 -11.32 28.39 2.24
N PHE A 45 -11.14 27.84 1.04
CA PHE A 45 -11.43 28.51 -0.23
C PHE A 45 -12.92 28.83 -0.39
N ILE A 46 -13.80 27.85 -0.19
CA ILE A 46 -15.26 28.04 -0.25
C ILE A 46 -15.71 29.02 0.84
N PHE A 47 -15.19 28.86 2.05
CA PHE A 47 -15.52 29.70 3.19
C PHE A 47 -15.17 31.17 2.94
N ALA A 48 -13.99 31.45 2.35
CA ALA A 48 -13.61 32.80 1.96
C ALA A 48 -14.58 33.41 0.93
N ILE A 49 -15.01 32.63 -0.07
CA ILE A 49 -16.00 33.07 -1.07
C ILE A 49 -17.35 33.36 -0.40
N PHE A 50 -17.83 32.45 0.46
CA PHE A 50 -19.08 32.63 1.18
C PHE A 50 -19.05 33.87 2.07
N LEU A 51 -17.94 34.11 2.78
CA LEU A 51 -17.74 35.34 3.54
C LEU A 51 -17.80 36.59 2.65
N VAL A 52 -17.19 36.58 1.46
CA VAL A 52 -17.26 37.72 0.53
C VAL A 52 -18.69 37.96 0.00
N LEU A 53 -19.48 36.90 -0.18
CA LEU A 53 -20.88 37.01 -0.61
C LEU A 53 -21.79 37.54 0.52
N ILE A 54 -21.61 36.99 1.73
CA ILE A 54 -22.39 37.31 2.94
C ILE A 54 -22.05 38.70 3.46
N LEU A 55 -20.78 39.08 3.47
CA LEU A 55 -20.33 40.35 4.00
C LEU A 55 -20.54 41.46 2.98
N ARG A 56 -20.82 42.67 3.46
CA ARG A 56 -21.01 43.87 2.64
C ARG A 56 -19.66 44.43 2.21
N VAL A 57 -18.93 43.66 1.43
CA VAL A 57 -17.62 44.01 0.86
C VAL A 57 -17.74 44.43 -0.61
N ASN A 58 -16.83 45.28 -1.07
CA ASN A 58 -16.73 45.66 -2.47
C ASN A 58 -15.99 44.55 -3.23
N ILE A 59 -16.72 43.81 -4.07
CA ILE A 59 -16.20 42.62 -4.76
C ILE A 59 -15.11 42.99 -5.75
N GLY A 60 -15.24 44.14 -6.44
CA GLY A 60 -14.21 44.61 -7.37
C GLY A 60 -12.87 44.86 -6.66
N ILE A 61 -12.90 45.55 -5.52
CA ILE A 61 -11.69 45.79 -4.71
C ILE A 61 -11.16 44.46 -4.15
N PHE A 62 -12.04 43.55 -3.72
CA PHE A 62 -11.63 42.21 -3.27
C PHE A 62 -10.84 41.46 -4.34
N ILE A 63 -11.32 41.42 -5.59
CA ILE A 63 -10.62 40.73 -6.69
C ILE A 63 -9.24 41.34 -6.94
N ILE A 64 -9.13 42.67 -6.96
CA ILE A 64 -7.86 43.36 -7.16
C ILE A 64 -6.87 43.03 -6.03
N ILE A 65 -7.31 43.12 -4.77
CA ILE A 65 -6.46 42.79 -3.63
C ILE A 65 -6.09 41.30 -3.64
N ALA A 66 -7.02 40.42 -3.96
CA ALA A 66 -6.77 38.99 -4.06
C ALA A 66 -5.72 38.64 -5.12
N LEU A 67 -5.75 39.30 -6.28
CA LEU A 67 -4.73 39.11 -7.33
C LEU A 67 -3.35 39.59 -6.86
N ILE A 68 -3.28 40.77 -6.24
CA ILE A 68 -2.03 41.31 -5.68
C ILE A 68 -1.50 40.38 -4.58
N ALA A 69 -2.39 39.93 -3.69
CA ALA A 69 -2.05 39.00 -2.62
C ALA A 69 -1.61 37.64 -3.18
N LYS A 70 -2.20 37.15 -4.28
CA LYS A 70 -1.77 35.91 -4.95
C LYS A 70 -0.38 36.06 -5.56
N ALA A 71 -0.05 37.18 -6.18
CA ALA A 71 1.30 37.44 -6.65
C ALA A 71 2.29 37.51 -5.47
N LEU A 72 1.91 38.18 -4.39
CA LEU A 72 2.74 38.30 -3.19
C LEU A 72 2.94 36.95 -2.48
N SER A 73 1.94 36.07 -2.46
CA SER A 73 2.04 34.78 -1.77
C SER A 73 3.09 33.87 -2.37
N PHE A 74 3.31 33.92 -3.69
CA PHE A 74 4.44 33.25 -4.34
C PHE A 74 5.80 33.83 -3.89
N ALA A 75 5.90 35.16 -3.76
CA ALA A 75 7.15 35.82 -3.36
C ALA A 75 7.56 35.51 -1.90
N ILE A 76 6.59 35.24 -1.02
CA ILE A 76 6.82 34.96 0.41
C ILE A 76 6.43 33.54 0.82
N GLU A 77 6.45 32.60 -0.13
CA GLU A 77 6.07 31.20 0.10
C GLU A 77 6.96 30.54 1.17
N GLY A 78 8.28 30.73 1.09
CA GLY A 78 9.22 30.18 2.09
C GLY A 78 9.06 30.75 3.49
N LEU A 79 8.69 32.03 3.61
CA LEU A 79 8.34 32.64 4.89
C LEU A 79 7.04 32.04 5.44
N SER A 80 6.02 31.92 4.59
CA SER A 80 4.73 31.32 4.96
C SER A 80 4.92 29.88 5.43
N PHE A 81 5.72 29.09 4.71
CA PHE A 81 6.07 27.73 5.13
C PHE A 81 6.77 27.69 6.49
N SER A 82 7.75 28.58 6.73
CA SER A 82 8.48 28.66 8.00
C SER A 82 7.60 29.08 9.18
N VAL A 83 6.65 30.00 8.96
CA VAL A 83 5.63 30.33 9.96
C VAL A 83 4.72 29.12 10.22
N GLY A 84 4.39 28.36 9.18
CA GLY A 84 3.61 27.12 9.28
C GLY A 84 4.28 26.06 10.14
N THR A 85 5.56 25.75 9.88
CA THR A 85 6.33 24.78 10.68
C THR A 85 6.48 25.22 12.13
N PHE A 86 6.75 26.51 12.37
CA PHE A 86 6.81 27.07 13.72
C PHE A 86 5.50 26.90 14.50
N LEU A 87 4.35 27.06 13.83
CA LEU A 87 3.04 26.93 14.45
C LEU A 87 2.63 25.47 14.67
N ILE A 88 2.80 24.64 13.64
CA ILE A 88 2.35 23.24 13.63
C ILE A 88 3.21 22.36 14.55
N ASP A 89 4.52 22.53 14.54
CA ASP A 89 5.44 21.73 15.37
C ASP A 89 5.81 22.43 16.69
N GLY A 90 5.27 23.63 16.92
CA GLY A 90 5.50 24.42 18.12
C GLY A 90 4.29 24.45 19.06
N PHE A 91 4.08 25.61 19.68
CA PHE A 91 3.09 25.78 20.75
C PHE A 91 1.63 25.58 20.30
N ALA A 92 1.33 25.80 19.01
CA ALA A 92 -0.03 25.72 18.48
C ALA A 92 -0.41 24.32 17.98
N GLN A 93 0.50 23.33 18.08
CA GLN A 93 0.24 21.95 17.67
C GLN A 93 -1.08 21.38 18.21
N PRO A 94 -1.45 21.53 19.51
CA PRO A 94 -2.70 20.97 20.02
C PRO A 94 -3.95 21.54 19.35
N LEU A 95 -3.91 22.82 18.98
CA LEU A 95 -5.00 23.49 18.28
C LEU A 95 -5.16 22.91 16.87
N PHE A 96 -4.06 22.86 16.10
CA PHE A 96 -4.10 22.33 14.73
C PHE A 96 -4.45 20.84 14.71
N LYS A 97 -3.93 20.06 15.63
CA LYS A 97 -4.30 18.67 15.85
C LYS A 97 -5.83 18.51 16.05
N LYS A 98 -6.45 19.38 16.86
CA LYS A 98 -7.91 19.36 17.02
C LYS A 98 -8.63 19.71 15.72
N ILE A 99 -8.18 20.75 15.01
CA ILE A 99 -8.80 21.22 13.76
C ILE A 99 -8.74 20.14 12.67
N VAL A 100 -7.58 19.55 12.41
CA VAL A 100 -7.39 18.58 11.33
C VAL A 100 -8.12 17.25 11.58
N ASN A 101 -8.39 16.92 12.85
CA ASN A 101 -9.13 15.71 13.23
C ASN A 101 -10.64 15.99 13.48
N THR A 102 -11.14 17.20 13.19
CA THR A 102 -12.57 17.54 13.35
C THR A 102 -13.30 17.41 12.00
N PRO A 103 -14.48 16.74 11.96
CA PRO A 103 -15.26 16.60 10.72
C PRO A 103 -15.50 17.95 10.04
N VAL A 104 -15.44 17.96 8.71
CA VAL A 104 -15.50 19.13 7.82
C VAL A 104 -14.26 20.02 7.94
N LEU A 105 -13.86 20.43 9.15
CA LEU A 105 -12.71 21.31 9.38
C LEU A 105 -11.37 20.73 8.88
N ALA A 106 -11.24 19.40 8.81
CA ALA A 106 -10.11 18.73 8.18
C ALA A 106 -9.82 19.26 6.76
N TYR A 107 -10.87 19.61 6.00
CA TYR A 107 -10.78 20.16 4.64
C TYR A 107 -10.32 21.61 4.56
N ALA A 108 -10.06 22.29 5.68
CA ALA A 108 -9.48 23.62 5.68
C ALA A 108 -7.99 23.63 5.29
N GLY A 109 -7.33 22.46 5.24
CA GLY A 109 -5.96 22.32 4.76
C GLY A 109 -4.90 22.70 5.78
N PHE A 110 -5.25 22.85 7.07
CA PHE A 110 -4.30 23.21 8.12
C PHE A 110 -3.29 22.11 8.48
N ASP A 111 -3.41 20.95 7.85
CA ASP A 111 -2.40 19.88 7.83
C ASP A 111 -1.24 20.17 6.88
N TYR A 112 -1.35 21.16 5.99
CA TYR A 112 -0.24 21.62 5.16
C TYR A 112 0.48 22.79 5.82
N TYR A 113 1.80 22.70 5.96
CA TYR A 113 2.61 23.77 6.56
C TYR A 113 2.42 25.10 5.84
N LEU A 114 2.45 25.08 4.51
CA LEU A 114 2.27 26.30 3.71
C LEU A 114 0.90 26.93 3.94
N VAL A 115 -0.19 26.16 3.97
CA VAL A 115 -1.55 26.69 4.16
C VAL A 115 -1.69 27.33 5.53
N THR A 116 -1.22 26.66 6.59
CA THR A 116 -1.31 27.17 7.97
C THR A 116 -0.56 28.48 8.14
N GLY A 117 0.69 28.54 7.67
CA GLY A 117 1.46 29.78 7.78
C GLY A 117 0.97 30.88 6.84
N ALA A 118 0.55 30.54 5.61
CA ALA A 118 -0.04 31.49 4.67
C ALA A 118 -1.33 32.11 5.23
N PHE A 119 -2.17 31.33 5.91
CA PHE A 119 -3.36 31.85 6.59
C PHE A 119 -3.01 32.91 7.63
N VAL A 120 -2.04 32.64 8.52
CA VAL A 120 -1.63 33.60 9.55
C VAL A 120 -0.97 34.84 8.96
N VAL A 121 -0.02 34.66 8.03
CA VAL A 121 0.67 35.75 7.34
C VAL A 121 -0.33 36.64 6.58
N SER A 122 -1.30 36.03 5.90
CA SER A 122 -2.31 36.78 5.15
C SER A 122 -3.23 37.62 6.03
N ILE A 123 -3.59 37.16 7.23
CA ILE A 123 -4.36 37.97 8.18
C ILE A 123 -3.54 39.19 8.62
N ILE A 124 -2.27 39.01 8.98
CA ILE A 124 -1.39 40.10 9.42
C ILE A 124 -1.22 41.12 8.30
N LEU A 125 -0.85 40.68 7.10
CA LEU A 125 -0.68 41.57 5.94
C LEU A 125 -2.00 42.23 5.53
N GLY A 126 -3.09 41.49 5.56
CA GLY A 126 -4.43 41.98 5.26
C GLY A 126 -4.87 43.10 6.20
N ILE A 127 -4.56 42.99 7.51
CA ILE A 127 -4.80 44.05 8.50
C ILE A 127 -3.93 45.27 8.20
N VAL A 128 -2.61 45.10 8.02
CA VAL A 128 -1.66 46.20 7.77
C VAL A 128 -2.07 46.97 6.51
N VAL A 129 -2.28 46.28 5.40
CA VAL A 129 -2.70 46.89 4.13
C VAL A 129 -4.10 47.51 4.26
N GLY A 130 -5.01 46.85 4.97
CA GLY A 130 -6.36 47.35 5.21
C GLY A 130 -6.37 48.68 5.97
N LEU A 131 -5.52 48.81 7.00
CA LEU A 131 -5.35 50.06 7.76
C LEU A 131 -4.75 51.17 6.90
N ILE A 132 -3.74 50.85 6.07
CA ILE A 132 -3.14 51.80 5.13
C ILE A 132 -4.20 52.30 4.14
N LEU A 133 -4.94 51.39 3.50
CA LEU A 133 -6.00 51.73 2.54
C LEU A 133 -7.11 52.54 3.20
N ALA A 134 -7.52 52.20 4.42
CA ALA A 134 -8.50 52.95 5.20
C ALA A 134 -8.03 54.38 5.49
N LYS A 135 -6.75 54.56 5.86
CA LYS A 135 -6.14 55.87 6.12
C LYS A 135 -6.04 56.71 4.86
N VAL A 136 -5.55 56.13 3.76
CA VAL A 136 -5.46 56.78 2.44
C VAL A 136 -6.85 57.18 1.96
N TYR A 137 -7.83 56.29 2.06
CA TYR A 137 -9.22 56.57 1.67
C TYR A 137 -9.83 57.71 2.49
N LYS A 138 -9.66 57.71 3.83
CA LYS A 138 -10.15 58.78 4.70
C LYS A 138 -9.52 60.12 4.36
N GLY A 139 -8.22 60.14 4.11
CA GLY A 139 -7.50 61.35 3.66
C GLY A 139 -8.00 61.85 2.31
N PHE A 140 -8.19 60.96 1.34
CA PHE A 140 -8.72 61.28 0.02
C PHE A 140 -10.15 61.84 0.11
N VAL A 141 -11.05 61.17 0.83
CA VAL A 141 -12.44 61.63 1.03
C VAL A 141 -12.46 63.00 1.70
N SER A 142 -11.63 63.23 2.72
CA SER A 142 -11.56 64.53 3.40
C SER A 142 -11.07 65.64 2.46
N LYS A 143 -10.02 65.40 1.66
CA LYS A 143 -9.53 66.36 0.66
C LYS A 143 -10.57 66.64 -0.41
N MET A 144 -11.23 65.62 -0.93
CA MET A 144 -12.28 65.78 -1.94
C MET A 144 -13.53 66.49 -1.39
N ALA A 145 -13.89 66.27 -0.12
CA ALA A 145 -14.97 66.99 0.53
C ALA A 145 -14.66 68.49 0.70
N LYS A 146 -13.39 68.84 0.96
CA LYS A 146 -12.92 70.24 0.98
C LYS A 146 -12.93 70.85 -0.41
N LEU A 147 -12.39 70.15 -1.42
CA LEU A 147 -12.37 70.63 -2.81
C LEU A 147 -13.78 70.74 -3.41
N GLN A 148 -14.74 69.89 -3.03
CA GLN A 148 -16.13 70.02 -3.48
C GLN A 148 -16.80 71.31 -2.95
N ALA A 149 -16.30 71.88 -1.85
CA ALA A 149 -16.74 73.18 -1.37
C ALA A 149 -16.13 74.35 -2.17
N GLU A 150 -15.04 74.12 -2.91
CA GLU A 150 -14.36 75.09 -3.80
C GLU A 150 -14.63 74.74 -5.29
N ASN A 151 -15.63 75.40 -5.88
CA ASN A 151 -16.31 74.97 -7.12
C ASN A 151 -15.39 74.82 -8.37
N ASP A 152 -14.32 75.60 -8.50
CA ASP A 152 -13.51 75.67 -9.73
C ASP A 152 -12.42 74.57 -9.85
N LEU A 153 -11.81 74.15 -8.73
CA LEU A 153 -10.77 73.11 -8.76
C LEU A 153 -11.38 71.70 -8.88
N TYR A 154 -12.58 71.51 -8.31
CA TYR A 154 -13.31 70.25 -8.38
C TYR A 154 -13.72 69.92 -9.81
N THR A 155 -14.24 70.88 -10.57
CA THR A 155 -14.68 70.67 -11.97
C THR A 155 -13.51 70.35 -12.90
N LYS A 156 -12.33 70.95 -12.67
CA LYS A 156 -11.10 70.70 -13.46
C LYS A 156 -10.50 69.29 -13.22
N ILE A 157 -10.59 68.76 -12.01
CA ILE A 157 -10.10 67.41 -11.68
C ILE A 157 -11.09 66.33 -12.14
N THR A 158 -12.39 66.59 -11.98
CA THR A 158 -13.47 65.64 -12.33
C THR A 158 -13.76 65.55 -13.83
N SER A 159 -13.27 66.49 -14.64
CA SER A 159 -13.45 66.49 -16.10
C SER A 159 -12.49 65.55 -16.84
N LYS A 160 -11.33 65.22 -16.27
CA LYS A 160 -10.29 64.36 -16.89
C LYS A 160 -10.80 62.95 -17.20
N LEU A 161 -10.39 62.40 -18.34
CA LEU A 161 -10.84 61.07 -18.79
C LEU A 161 -10.38 59.95 -17.83
N SER A 162 -9.12 60.02 -17.36
CA SER A 162 -8.56 59.06 -16.40
C SER A 162 -9.30 59.05 -15.07
N THR A 163 -9.75 60.20 -14.57
CA THR A 163 -10.50 60.31 -13.31
C THR A 163 -11.94 59.84 -13.46
N LYS A 164 -12.57 60.04 -14.63
CA LYS A 164 -13.88 59.46 -14.97
C LYS A 164 -13.83 57.93 -15.07
N ILE A 165 -12.76 57.37 -15.63
CA ILE A 165 -12.57 55.92 -15.72
C ILE A 165 -12.28 55.32 -14.34
N ALA A 166 -11.31 55.88 -13.60
CA ALA A 166 -10.94 55.41 -12.27
C ALA A 166 -12.10 55.49 -11.27
N SER A 167 -12.91 56.55 -11.31
CA SER A 167 -14.08 56.67 -10.43
C SER A 167 -15.21 55.70 -10.77
N LYS A 168 -15.42 55.40 -12.05
CA LYS A 168 -16.40 54.39 -12.46
C LYS A 168 -16.00 52.99 -11.96
N ILE A 169 -14.70 52.68 -11.97
CA ILE A 169 -14.15 51.41 -11.47
C ILE A 169 -14.17 51.36 -9.94
N LEU A 170 -13.74 52.42 -9.25
CA LEU A 170 -13.57 52.37 -7.78
C LEU A 170 -14.87 52.65 -7.01
N LEU A 171 -15.72 53.53 -7.52
CA LEU A 171 -16.90 54.05 -6.83
C LEU A 171 -18.23 53.62 -7.47
N GLY A 172 -18.18 52.94 -8.62
CA GLY A 172 -19.36 52.53 -9.38
C GLY A 172 -20.16 53.69 -9.98
N LYS A 173 -19.67 54.94 -9.87
CA LYS A 173 -20.33 56.17 -10.31
C LYS A 173 -19.30 57.19 -10.81
N ASN A 174 -19.73 58.09 -11.69
CA ASN A 174 -18.90 59.21 -12.13
C ASN A 174 -18.61 60.12 -10.94
N ILE A 175 -17.33 60.49 -10.76
CA ILE A 175 -16.83 61.30 -9.66
C ILE A 175 -17.60 62.61 -9.45
N SER A 176 -18.09 63.23 -10.53
CA SER A 176 -18.88 64.47 -10.46
C SER A 176 -20.26 64.30 -9.82
N LYS A 177 -20.78 63.06 -9.75
CA LYS A 177 -22.09 62.72 -9.17
C LYS A 177 -21.98 62.18 -7.74
N VAL A 178 -20.80 62.25 -7.13
CA VAL A 178 -20.52 61.74 -5.80
C VAL A 178 -20.59 62.86 -4.78
N ASP A 179 -21.39 62.68 -3.73
CA ASP A 179 -21.46 63.58 -2.58
C ASP A 179 -20.41 63.18 -1.54
N TRP A 180 -19.29 63.89 -1.52
CA TRP A 180 -18.14 63.60 -0.65
C TRP A 180 -18.42 63.95 0.81
N GLN A 181 -19.26 64.94 1.08
CA GLN A 181 -19.66 65.33 2.44
C GLN A 181 -20.52 64.24 3.09
N LYS A 182 -21.45 63.65 2.34
CA LYS A 182 -22.27 62.52 2.80
C LYS A 182 -21.44 61.26 3.02
N MET A 183 -20.40 61.02 2.22
CA MET A 183 -19.49 59.89 2.43
C MET A 183 -18.59 60.07 3.65
N ALA A 184 -18.13 61.28 3.94
CA ALA A 184 -17.31 61.57 5.12
C ALA A 184 -18.05 61.27 6.45
N LYS A 185 -19.38 61.44 6.48
CA LYS A 185 -20.22 61.19 7.66
C LYS A 185 -20.80 59.76 7.74
N LYS A 186 -20.57 58.92 6.72
CA LYS A 186 -21.16 57.58 6.63
C LYS A 186 -20.51 56.63 7.64
N ARG A 187 -21.31 56.05 8.53
CA ARG A 187 -20.87 55.02 9.49
C ARG A 187 -21.11 53.61 8.95
N PHE A 188 -20.27 52.68 9.39
CA PHE A 188 -20.46 51.25 9.13
C PHE A 188 -21.58 50.74 10.03
N LEU A 189 -22.78 50.56 9.47
CA LEU A 189 -23.98 50.24 10.24
C LEU A 189 -24.28 48.74 10.29
N GLN A 190 -23.96 47.98 9.23
CA GLN A 190 -24.25 46.54 9.14
C GLN A 190 -23.19 45.80 8.30
N PRO A 191 -22.51 44.78 8.85
CA PRO A 191 -21.50 44.01 8.11
C PRO A 191 -22.10 43.04 7.10
N PHE A 192 -23.36 42.61 7.28
CA PHE A 192 -23.98 41.58 6.46
C PHE A 192 -24.80 42.15 5.28
N ARG A 193 -24.81 41.42 4.17
CA ARG A 193 -25.64 41.63 2.99
C ARG A 193 -26.74 40.57 3.00
N ILE A 194 -27.98 40.94 3.31
CA ILE A 194 -29.13 40.02 3.41
C ILE A 194 -29.27 39.16 2.14
N LEU A 195 -29.17 39.77 0.95
CA LEU A 195 -29.22 39.03 -0.32
C LEU A 195 -28.08 38.00 -0.46
N GLY A 196 -26.89 38.31 0.09
CA GLY A 196 -25.76 37.39 0.11
C GLY A 196 -25.98 36.21 1.05
N VAL A 197 -26.54 36.47 2.23
CA VAL A 197 -26.95 35.43 3.20
C VAL A 197 -28.00 34.50 2.57
N ILE A 198 -29.04 35.06 1.94
CA ILE A 198 -30.07 34.28 1.26
C ILE A 198 -29.45 33.45 0.13
N LEU A 199 -28.56 34.04 -0.69
CA LEU A 199 -27.90 33.31 -1.78
C LEU A 199 -27.07 32.14 -1.27
N VAL A 200 -26.25 32.34 -0.23
CA VAL A 200 -25.45 31.25 0.35
C VAL A 200 -26.34 30.19 0.98
N ALA A 201 -27.42 30.57 1.68
CA ALA A 201 -28.39 29.62 2.23
C ALA A 201 -29.05 28.77 1.13
N ILE A 202 -29.40 29.37 -0.02
CA ILE A 202 -29.92 28.64 -1.19
C ILE A 202 -28.87 27.68 -1.75
N ILE A 203 -27.62 28.11 -1.91
CA ILE A 203 -26.53 27.24 -2.40
C ILE A 203 -26.36 26.03 -1.48
N VAL A 204 -26.32 26.26 -0.16
CA VAL A 204 -26.22 25.19 0.84
C VAL A 204 -27.43 24.25 0.80
N ALA A 205 -28.64 24.80 0.68
CA ALA A 205 -29.87 24.01 0.56
C ALA A 205 -29.90 23.17 -0.71
N VAL A 206 -29.44 23.71 -1.85
CA VAL A 206 -29.34 22.97 -3.12
C VAL A 206 -28.33 21.83 -3.00
N ILE A 207 -27.15 22.07 -2.42
CA ILE A 207 -26.15 21.02 -2.19
C ILE A 207 -26.71 19.92 -1.28
N TYR A 208 -27.43 20.30 -0.23
CA TYR A 208 -28.07 19.38 0.71
C TYR A 208 -29.20 18.56 0.06
N MET A 209 -30.03 19.19 -0.76
CA MET A 209 -31.18 18.53 -1.43
C MET A 209 -30.80 17.75 -2.69
N SER A 210 -29.58 17.92 -3.22
CA SER A 210 -29.15 17.30 -4.47
C SER A 210 -27.81 16.55 -4.34
N PRO A 211 -27.69 15.57 -3.42
CA PRO A 211 -26.48 14.76 -3.31
C PRO A 211 -26.14 14.06 -4.65
N LYS A 212 -27.16 13.71 -5.44
CA LYS A 212 -27.03 13.16 -6.81
C LYS A 212 -26.15 13.97 -7.77
N LEU A 213 -26.02 15.29 -7.59
CA LEU A 213 -25.12 16.10 -8.41
C LEU A 213 -23.63 15.77 -8.17
N LEU A 214 -23.31 15.20 -7.01
CA LEU A 214 -21.95 14.81 -6.62
C LEU A 214 -21.64 13.34 -6.95
N GLU A 215 -22.65 12.51 -7.26
CA GLU A 215 -22.56 11.04 -7.19
C GLU A 215 -21.79 10.35 -8.33
N THR A 216 -21.52 10.97 -9.48
CA THR A 216 -20.95 10.21 -10.62
C THR A 216 -19.88 10.93 -11.44
N THR A 217 -20.19 12.04 -12.13
CA THR A 217 -19.23 12.57 -13.14
C THR A 217 -18.01 13.26 -12.54
N LEU A 218 -18.17 14.04 -11.47
CA LEU A 218 -17.06 14.75 -10.83
C LEU A 218 -16.14 13.81 -10.03
N VAL A 219 -16.75 12.87 -9.30
CA VAL A 219 -16.04 11.91 -8.45
C VAL A 219 -15.27 10.89 -9.31
N SER A 220 -15.86 10.45 -10.41
CA SER A 220 -15.22 9.55 -11.40
C SER A 220 -13.86 10.10 -11.84
N ASN A 221 -13.81 11.29 -12.44
CA ASN A 221 -12.55 11.84 -12.97
C ASN A 221 -11.45 11.98 -11.90
N ILE A 222 -11.83 12.37 -10.68
CA ILE A 222 -10.90 12.49 -9.56
C ILE A 222 -10.36 11.11 -9.16
N ILE A 223 -11.24 10.11 -8.99
CA ILE A 223 -10.84 8.74 -8.62
C ILE A 223 -9.93 8.16 -9.70
N LYS A 224 -10.32 8.25 -10.98
CA LYS A 224 -9.49 7.80 -12.10
C LYS A 224 -8.10 8.43 -12.09
N GLN A 225 -8.02 9.75 -11.96
CA GLN A 225 -6.75 10.47 -11.94
C GLN A 225 -5.87 10.06 -10.74
N GLN A 226 -6.44 9.95 -9.54
CA GLN A 226 -5.66 9.62 -8.33
C GLN A 226 -5.23 8.15 -8.32
N LEU A 227 -6.08 7.23 -8.77
CA LEU A 227 -5.71 5.82 -8.89
C LEU A 227 -4.68 5.60 -10.01
N SER A 228 -4.79 6.33 -11.13
CA SER A 228 -3.78 6.25 -12.20
C SER A 228 -2.43 6.81 -11.73
N LYS A 229 -2.44 7.89 -10.94
CA LYS A 229 -1.24 8.41 -10.27
C LYS A 229 -0.61 7.38 -9.34
N ALA A 230 -1.42 6.72 -8.52
CA ALA A 230 -0.94 5.71 -7.56
C ALA A 230 -0.44 4.43 -8.26
N ASN A 231 -1.08 4.04 -9.36
CA ASN A 231 -0.68 2.87 -10.16
C ASN A 231 0.55 3.14 -11.04
N GLY A 232 0.80 4.40 -11.43
CA GLY A 232 1.87 4.79 -12.36
C GLY A 232 1.49 4.64 -13.84
N ALA A 233 0.31 4.09 -14.13
CA ALA A 233 -0.27 3.96 -15.46
C ALA A 233 -1.79 4.06 -15.38
N THR A 234 -2.45 4.19 -16.52
CA THR A 234 -3.92 4.35 -16.62
C THR A 234 -4.68 3.32 -15.79
N VAL A 235 -5.61 3.81 -14.96
CA VAL A 235 -6.65 3.02 -14.32
C VAL A 235 -7.98 3.34 -14.99
N ASP A 236 -8.71 2.30 -15.40
CA ASP A 236 -9.99 2.40 -16.06
C ASP A 236 -11.07 1.64 -15.31
N TYR A 237 -12.32 2.03 -15.56
CA TYR A 237 -13.50 1.31 -15.11
C TYR A 237 -14.66 1.58 -16.06
N LYS A 238 -15.59 0.63 -16.16
CA LYS A 238 -16.79 0.74 -16.99
C LYS A 238 -17.80 1.71 -16.38
N SER A 239 -17.98 1.64 -15.07
CA SER A 239 -18.85 2.55 -14.32
C SER A 239 -18.40 2.64 -12.87
N ILE A 240 -18.64 3.80 -12.26
CA ILE A 240 -18.48 4.02 -10.84
C ILE A 240 -19.78 4.60 -10.29
N ASN A 241 -20.27 4.06 -9.19
CA ASN A 241 -21.43 4.56 -8.48
C ASN A 241 -21.05 4.79 -7.03
N VAL A 242 -21.31 6.00 -6.52
CA VAL A 242 -21.08 6.36 -5.12
C VAL A 242 -22.42 6.79 -4.55
N ASP A 243 -22.99 5.97 -3.68
CA ASP A 243 -24.19 6.33 -2.93
C ASP A 243 -23.77 6.90 -1.57
N PHE A 244 -23.88 8.22 -1.42
CA PHE A 244 -23.55 8.88 -0.16
C PHE A 244 -24.60 8.66 0.94
N SER A 245 -25.84 8.28 0.58
CA SER A 245 -26.93 8.05 1.52
C SER A 245 -26.80 6.67 2.16
N GLU A 246 -26.51 5.65 1.34
CA GLU A 246 -26.21 4.28 1.80
C GLU A 246 -24.75 4.09 2.20
N ALA A 247 -23.91 5.11 1.98
CA ALA A 247 -22.49 5.07 2.21
C ALA A 247 -21.80 3.90 1.48
N LYS A 248 -22.07 3.76 0.18
CA LYS A 248 -21.65 2.62 -0.64
C LYS A 248 -20.89 3.08 -1.87
N LEU A 249 -19.84 2.34 -2.23
CA LEU A 249 -19.05 2.51 -3.45
C LEU A 249 -19.17 1.22 -4.28
N GLU A 250 -19.48 1.37 -5.55
CA GLU A 250 -19.48 0.28 -6.53
C GLU A 250 -18.69 0.69 -7.77
N ILE A 251 -17.76 -0.14 -8.20
CA ILE A 251 -16.96 0.04 -9.41
C ILE A 251 -17.09 -1.23 -10.24
N ASN A 252 -17.54 -1.08 -11.49
CA ASN A 252 -17.65 -2.20 -12.42
C ASN A 252 -16.53 -2.12 -13.47
N GLY A 253 -15.94 -3.27 -13.78
CA GLY A 253 -14.86 -3.43 -14.76
C GLY A 253 -13.60 -2.65 -14.39
N PHE A 254 -13.20 -2.69 -13.12
CA PHE A 254 -12.00 -2.00 -12.63
C PHE A 254 -10.74 -2.65 -13.19
N GLY A 255 -9.96 -1.92 -13.99
CA GLY A 255 -8.71 -2.38 -14.59
C GLY A 255 -7.56 -1.41 -14.31
N ALA A 256 -6.47 -1.92 -13.76
CA ALA A 256 -5.23 -1.18 -13.55
C ALA A 256 -4.17 -1.65 -14.56
N ALA A 257 -3.76 -0.76 -15.47
CA ALA A 257 -2.74 -1.06 -16.48
C ALA A 257 -1.40 -1.45 -15.83
N ASN A 258 -0.66 -2.35 -16.45
CA ASN A 258 0.71 -2.65 -16.06
C ASN A 258 1.65 -1.52 -16.57
N PRO A 259 2.37 -0.79 -15.70
CA PRO A 259 3.32 0.23 -16.16
C PRO A 259 4.48 -0.32 -16.99
N ASN A 260 4.77 -1.62 -16.89
CA ASN A 260 5.80 -2.28 -17.68
C ASN A 260 5.29 -2.83 -19.02
N ASP A 261 3.97 -3.03 -19.15
CA ASP A 261 3.31 -3.48 -20.39
C ASP A 261 1.89 -2.89 -20.49
N LEU A 262 1.75 -1.82 -21.27
CA LEU A 262 0.50 -1.07 -21.37
C LEU A 262 -0.62 -1.81 -22.14
N HIS A 263 -0.35 -3.00 -22.69
CA HIS A 263 -1.35 -3.83 -23.37
C HIS A 263 -2.12 -4.77 -22.43
N GLU A 264 -1.72 -4.84 -21.16
CA GLU A 264 -2.37 -5.68 -20.15
C GLU A 264 -2.69 -4.91 -18.86
N ASP A 265 -3.75 -5.35 -18.20
CA ASP A 265 -4.08 -5.00 -16.83
C ASP A 265 -3.32 -5.92 -15.88
N ARG A 266 -2.41 -5.36 -15.09
CA ARG A 266 -1.77 -6.11 -13.98
C ARG A 266 -2.80 -6.60 -12.95
N PHE A 267 -3.93 -5.91 -12.85
CA PHE A 267 -5.04 -6.27 -11.99
C PHE A 267 -6.36 -5.83 -12.63
N TYR A 268 -7.29 -6.77 -12.78
CA TYR A 268 -8.66 -6.53 -13.22
C TYR A 268 -9.64 -7.14 -12.23
N ALA A 269 -10.75 -6.45 -11.96
CA ALA A 269 -11.90 -6.97 -11.23
C ALA A 269 -13.19 -6.63 -11.99
N GLU A 270 -14.10 -7.60 -12.12
CA GLU A 270 -15.38 -7.38 -12.79
C GLU A 270 -16.30 -6.47 -11.97
N SER A 271 -16.31 -6.66 -10.65
CA SER A 271 -17.00 -5.79 -9.71
C SER A 271 -16.13 -5.56 -8.47
N VAL A 272 -16.16 -4.32 -7.98
CA VAL A 272 -15.62 -3.90 -6.69
C VAL A 272 -16.76 -3.23 -5.95
N SER A 273 -17.14 -3.74 -4.78
CA SER A 273 -18.09 -3.07 -3.91
C SER A 273 -17.48 -2.82 -2.54
N ALA A 274 -17.79 -1.69 -1.91
CA ALA A 274 -17.27 -1.34 -0.60
C ALA A 274 -18.26 -0.47 0.18
N SER A 275 -18.27 -0.61 1.49
CA SER A 275 -18.92 0.33 2.41
C SER A 275 -17.95 1.45 2.79
N LEU A 276 -18.45 2.68 2.87
CA LEU A 276 -17.68 3.88 3.11
C LEU A 276 -17.97 4.41 4.52
N ASN A 277 -16.93 4.83 5.25
CA ASN A 277 -17.15 5.58 6.49
C ASN A 277 -17.33 7.08 6.21
N MET A 278 -18.58 7.56 6.19
CA MET A 278 -18.88 8.98 5.91
C MET A 278 -18.22 9.94 6.91
N THR A 279 -18.19 9.58 8.20
CA THR A 279 -17.54 10.42 9.22
C THR A 279 -16.04 10.50 8.99
N GLY A 280 -15.41 9.38 8.61
CA GLY A 280 -14.02 9.28 8.22
C GLY A 280 -13.71 10.22 7.06
N ILE A 281 -14.52 10.17 6.00
CA ILE A 281 -14.34 11.02 4.82
C ILE A 281 -14.40 12.50 5.23
N LEU A 282 -15.37 12.90 6.06
CA LEU A 282 -15.45 14.27 6.57
C LEU A 282 -14.21 14.70 7.38
N THR A 283 -13.41 13.76 7.88
CA THR A 283 -12.12 13.99 8.53
C THR A 283 -10.89 13.76 7.62
N LYS A 284 -11.06 13.68 6.29
CA LYS A 284 -10.01 13.32 5.31
C LYS A 284 -9.44 11.90 5.47
N HIS A 285 -10.15 11.00 6.13
CA HIS A 285 -9.79 9.59 6.28
C HIS A 285 -10.69 8.72 5.40
N LEU A 286 -10.12 8.06 4.40
CA LEU A 286 -10.83 7.07 3.60
C LEU A 286 -10.82 5.73 4.33
N VAL A 287 -11.95 5.34 4.89
CA VAL A 287 -12.12 4.02 5.51
C VAL A 287 -13.11 3.21 4.69
N LEU A 288 -12.61 2.12 4.12
CA LEU A 288 -13.39 1.15 3.37
C LEU A 288 -13.63 -0.09 4.25
N ASP A 289 -14.85 -0.59 4.23
CA ASP A 289 -15.22 -1.83 4.91
C ASP A 289 -16.01 -2.74 3.97
N ASN A 290 -16.03 -4.04 4.26
CA ASN A 290 -16.71 -5.06 3.45
C ASN A 290 -16.41 -4.92 1.96
N VAL A 291 -15.15 -4.68 1.60
CA VAL A 291 -14.69 -4.62 0.22
C VAL A 291 -14.87 -6.01 -0.39
N LYS A 292 -15.66 -6.13 -1.45
CA LYS A 292 -15.83 -7.39 -2.18
C LYS A 292 -15.35 -7.21 -3.61
N LEU A 293 -14.51 -8.14 -4.03
CA LEU A 293 -13.90 -8.20 -5.35
C LEU A 293 -14.35 -9.50 -6.02
N ASP A 294 -15.09 -9.39 -7.11
CA ASP A 294 -15.53 -10.55 -7.90
C ASP A 294 -14.94 -10.50 -9.31
N GLY A 295 -14.72 -11.68 -9.90
CA GLY A 295 -14.16 -11.80 -11.26
C GLY A 295 -12.72 -11.29 -11.38
N VAL A 296 -11.91 -11.46 -10.33
CA VAL A 296 -10.52 -10.97 -10.31
C VAL A 296 -9.65 -11.77 -11.28
N LYS A 297 -8.90 -11.04 -12.12
CA LYS A 297 -7.94 -11.58 -13.09
C LYS A 297 -6.66 -10.76 -13.03
N LEU A 298 -5.50 -11.43 -13.05
CA LEU A 298 -4.20 -10.77 -13.19
C LEU A 298 -3.75 -10.87 -14.65
N ASN A 299 -2.96 -9.90 -15.11
CA ASN A 299 -2.37 -9.85 -16.46
C ASN A 299 -3.42 -10.08 -17.57
N LYS A 300 -4.55 -9.37 -17.46
CA LYS A 300 -5.65 -9.47 -18.43
C LYS A 300 -5.35 -8.58 -19.63
N GLU A 301 -5.45 -9.10 -20.84
CA GLU A 301 -5.30 -8.31 -22.06
C GLU A 301 -6.35 -7.17 -22.14
N ARG A 302 -5.90 -5.96 -22.50
CA ARG A 302 -6.73 -4.75 -22.56
C ARG A 302 -7.30 -4.55 -23.95
N SER A 303 -8.55 -4.09 -24.02
CA SER A 303 -9.17 -3.68 -25.29
C SER A 303 -8.58 -2.37 -25.85
N SER A 304 -8.00 -1.53 -24.98
CA SER A 304 -7.31 -0.31 -25.38
C SER A 304 -5.99 -0.17 -24.60
N LYS A 305 -4.94 0.23 -25.32
CA LYS A 305 -3.61 0.48 -24.76
C LYS A 305 -3.71 1.50 -23.61
N GLY A 306 -3.07 1.22 -22.49
CA GLY A 306 -2.91 2.16 -21.38
C GLY A 306 -1.89 3.28 -21.71
N GLU A 307 -1.78 4.25 -20.82
CA GLU A 307 -0.82 5.35 -20.89
C GLU A 307 -0.05 5.42 -19.57
N LEU A 308 1.23 5.81 -19.63
CA LEU A 308 2.01 6.06 -18.43
C LEU A 308 1.53 7.36 -17.78
N TYR A 309 1.40 7.35 -16.46
CA TYR A 309 0.99 8.54 -15.75
C TYR A 309 2.17 9.53 -15.67
N GLY A 310 2.06 10.67 -16.37
CA GLY A 310 3.04 11.77 -16.30
C GLY A 310 3.86 11.98 -17.56
N GLU A 311 3.81 11.09 -18.55
CA GLU A 311 4.25 11.41 -19.91
C GLU A 311 3.18 12.26 -20.59
N LYS A 312 3.46 13.56 -20.75
CA LYS A 312 2.73 14.36 -21.74
C LYS A 312 3.26 13.97 -23.12
N ASP A 313 2.35 13.73 -24.05
CA ASP A 313 2.58 13.60 -25.50
C ASP A 313 3.80 14.42 -25.98
N GLN A 314 4.90 13.71 -26.25
CA GLN A 314 5.88 14.13 -27.24
C GLN A 314 5.90 13.06 -28.33
N ALA A 315 5.02 13.21 -29.30
CA ALA A 315 5.17 12.51 -30.57
C ALA A 315 6.25 13.19 -31.42
N ILE A 316 7.02 12.33 -32.10
CA ILE A 316 7.98 12.54 -33.19
C ILE A 316 9.43 12.87 -32.76
N ASN A 317 10.23 11.82 -32.62
CA ASN A 317 11.20 11.50 -33.69
C ASN A 317 11.53 9.99 -33.71
N PRO A 318 11.61 9.35 -34.89
CA PRO A 318 12.05 7.97 -35.04
C PRO A 318 13.58 7.88 -35.07
N ALA A 319 14.05 6.66 -34.84
CA ALA A 319 15.44 6.16 -34.97
C ALA A 319 16.31 6.24 -33.71
N VAL A 320 16.38 5.10 -33.00
CA VAL A 320 17.66 4.57 -32.53
C VAL A 320 17.69 3.09 -32.88
N ASP A 321 18.69 2.73 -33.68
CA ASP A 321 19.01 1.41 -34.20
C ASP A 321 19.07 0.31 -33.12
N GLU A 322 18.43 -0.82 -33.43
CA GLU A 322 18.70 -2.10 -32.82
C GLU A 322 20.07 -2.62 -33.29
N ASN A 323 21.08 -2.57 -32.40
CA ASN A 323 22.26 -3.41 -32.51
C ASN A 323 22.15 -4.56 -31.48
N ILE A 324 21.36 -5.58 -31.81
CA ILE A 324 21.46 -6.91 -31.19
C ILE A 324 22.34 -7.77 -32.08
N ASN A 325 23.64 -7.61 -31.93
CA ASN A 325 24.65 -8.57 -32.38
C ASN A 325 25.69 -8.65 -31.28
N ASN A 326 25.57 -9.66 -30.40
CA ASN A 326 26.68 -10.34 -29.72
C ASN A 326 26.15 -11.26 -28.61
N VAL A 327 25.61 -12.44 -28.97
CA VAL A 327 25.81 -13.68 -28.19
C VAL A 327 25.71 -14.87 -29.15
N LYS A 328 26.83 -15.21 -29.81
CA LYS A 328 27.01 -16.49 -30.51
C LYS A 328 28.44 -16.95 -30.33
N THR A 329 28.71 -17.59 -29.19
CA THR A 329 29.81 -18.52 -28.88
C THR A 329 29.62 -18.80 -27.39
N ILE A 330 29.25 -20.00 -26.95
CA ILE A 330 30.11 -21.17 -26.85
C ILE A 330 29.24 -22.40 -27.12
N ALA A 331 29.43 -23.02 -28.28
CA ALA A 331 29.05 -24.39 -28.54
C ALA A 331 30.32 -25.22 -28.44
N GLY A 332 30.45 -26.01 -27.37
CA GLY A 332 31.54 -26.94 -27.15
C GLY A 332 31.13 -27.94 -26.08
N ASP A 333 31.19 -29.22 -26.44
CA ASP A 333 30.98 -30.41 -25.60
C ASP A 333 29.54 -30.80 -25.22
N VAL A 334 28.78 -31.19 -26.24
CA VAL A 334 27.65 -32.13 -26.09
C VAL A 334 28.03 -33.43 -26.77
N ASN A 335 28.71 -34.34 -26.04
CA ASN A 335 28.77 -35.78 -26.35
C ASN A 335 29.51 -36.51 -25.21
N LYS A 336 28.82 -36.77 -24.09
CA LYS A 336 29.06 -37.89 -23.13
C LYS A 336 28.26 -37.70 -21.84
N LEU A 337 26.92 -37.71 -21.88
CA LEU A 337 26.11 -38.08 -20.72
C LEU A 337 24.82 -38.73 -21.22
N GLN A 338 24.81 -40.06 -21.24
CA GLN A 338 23.61 -40.85 -21.46
C GLN A 338 22.69 -40.73 -20.22
N GLN A 339 21.45 -40.35 -20.48
CA GLN A 339 20.21 -40.73 -19.78
C GLN A 339 20.23 -40.66 -18.24
N LEU A 340 20.11 -39.44 -17.71
CA LEU A 340 19.33 -39.20 -16.50
C LEU A 340 18.18 -38.27 -16.89
N ASN A 341 16.95 -38.67 -16.53
CA ASN A 341 15.72 -37.98 -16.88
C ASN A 341 15.64 -36.64 -16.11
N LEU A 342 16.33 -35.62 -16.65
CA LEU A 342 16.50 -34.29 -16.06
C LEU A 342 15.25 -33.41 -16.18
N ASP A 343 14.25 -33.81 -16.97
CA ASP A 343 13.07 -33.00 -17.25
C ASP A 343 12.14 -32.87 -16.02
N ASN A 344 12.06 -33.91 -15.18
CA ASN A 344 11.31 -33.84 -13.91
C ASN A 344 11.99 -32.92 -12.88
N TYR A 345 13.32 -32.86 -12.85
CA TYR A 345 14.07 -31.98 -11.94
C TYR A 345 14.13 -30.53 -12.44
N LEU A 346 14.22 -30.29 -13.74
CA LEU A 346 14.21 -28.95 -14.34
C LEU A 346 12.84 -28.26 -14.22
N ASN A 347 11.75 -29.00 -14.35
CA ASN A 347 10.40 -28.46 -14.15
C ASN A 347 10.11 -28.16 -12.67
N ASN A 348 10.59 -29.01 -11.75
CA ASN A 348 10.50 -28.77 -10.32
C ASN A 348 11.38 -27.58 -9.88
N ALA A 349 12.58 -27.43 -10.44
CA ALA A 349 13.46 -26.29 -10.17
C ALA A 349 12.89 -24.97 -10.73
N LYS A 350 12.30 -24.97 -11.93
CA LYS A 350 11.60 -23.80 -12.48
C LYS A 350 10.37 -23.42 -11.66
N THR A 351 9.60 -24.41 -11.20
CA THR A 351 8.43 -24.19 -10.33
C THR A 351 8.86 -23.69 -8.94
N ALA A 352 9.89 -24.28 -8.34
CA ALA A 352 10.47 -23.83 -7.07
C ALA A 352 11.04 -22.41 -7.18
N GLY A 353 11.71 -22.08 -8.29
CA GLY A 353 12.20 -20.73 -8.57
C GLY A 353 11.07 -19.70 -8.70
N LYS A 354 9.94 -20.08 -9.34
CA LYS A 354 8.73 -19.24 -9.39
C LYS A 354 8.10 -19.04 -8.02
N VAL A 355 7.98 -20.10 -7.21
CA VAL A 355 7.44 -20.03 -5.84
C VAL A 355 8.34 -19.16 -4.94
N ALA A 356 9.66 -19.36 -4.96
CA ALA A 356 10.60 -18.56 -4.18
C ALA A 356 10.56 -17.07 -4.59
N LYS A 357 10.45 -16.79 -5.90
CA LYS A 357 10.25 -15.43 -6.40
C LYS A 357 8.92 -14.83 -5.92
N GLY A 358 7.84 -15.62 -5.92
CA GLY A 358 6.53 -15.21 -5.39
C GLY A 358 6.55 -14.92 -3.88
N ILE A 359 7.23 -15.75 -3.09
CA ILE A 359 7.42 -15.53 -1.65
C ILE A 359 8.22 -14.25 -1.41
N LYS A 360 9.31 -14.05 -2.17
CA LYS A 360 10.12 -12.82 -2.07
C LYS A 360 9.33 -11.58 -2.46
N GLN A 361 8.55 -11.63 -3.54
CA GLN A 361 7.66 -10.54 -3.94
C GLN A 361 6.59 -10.28 -2.89
N GLY A 362 5.98 -11.32 -2.32
CA GLY A 362 5.04 -11.22 -1.22
C GLY A 362 5.69 -10.56 0.00
N ALA A 363 6.88 -10.99 0.40
CA ALA A 363 7.64 -10.39 1.49
C ALA A 363 7.99 -8.91 1.24
N GLU A 364 8.39 -8.56 0.02
CA GLU A 364 8.64 -7.16 -0.35
C GLU A 364 7.36 -6.32 -0.25
N VAL A 365 6.22 -6.84 -0.70
CA VAL A 365 4.92 -6.18 -0.52
C VAL A 365 4.58 -6.03 0.97
N LEU A 366 4.81 -7.07 1.78
CA LEU A 366 4.56 -7.04 3.22
C LEU A 366 5.48 -6.03 3.94
N SER A 367 6.71 -5.83 3.46
CA SER A 367 7.66 -4.87 4.02
C SER A 367 7.19 -3.42 3.90
N ASN A 368 6.32 -3.10 2.94
CA ASN A 368 5.72 -1.77 2.82
C ASN A 368 4.73 -1.47 3.96
N PHE A 369 4.31 -2.48 4.73
CA PHE A 369 3.46 -2.32 5.91
C PHE A 369 4.26 -2.27 7.22
N LYS A 370 5.58 -2.10 7.14
CA LYS A 370 6.44 -2.02 8.33
C LYS A 370 6.07 -0.80 9.20
N PRO A 371 5.97 -0.96 10.53
CA PRO A 371 5.83 0.15 11.47
C PRO A 371 6.92 1.21 11.26
N SER A 372 6.52 2.48 11.08
CA SER A 372 7.47 3.59 11.05
C SER A 372 7.94 3.95 12.47
N PRO A 373 9.24 4.24 12.68
CA PRO A 373 9.74 4.65 13.98
C PRO A 373 9.13 5.99 14.42
N LYS A 374 9.05 6.21 15.74
CA LYS A 374 8.57 7.47 16.33
C LYS A 374 9.63 8.56 16.20
N THR A 375 9.35 9.59 15.41
CA THR A 375 10.25 10.72 15.14
C THR A 375 10.03 11.88 16.11
N THR A 376 11.10 12.58 16.52
CA THR A 376 11.02 13.77 17.38
C THR A 376 10.65 15.04 16.60
N ALA A 377 10.16 16.08 17.29
CA ALA A 377 9.71 17.33 16.65
C ALA A 377 10.82 18.09 15.87
N LYS A 378 12.09 17.99 16.30
CA LYS A 378 13.22 18.61 15.58
C LYS A 378 13.55 17.86 14.29
N GLU A 379 13.46 16.54 14.32
CA GLU A 379 13.64 15.68 13.14
C GLU A 379 12.50 15.87 12.14
N GLN A 380 11.26 16.09 12.61
CA GLN A 380 10.11 16.41 11.75
C GLN A 380 10.32 17.72 10.98
N GLN A 381 10.87 18.75 11.62
CA GLN A 381 11.17 20.02 10.93
C GLN A 381 12.29 19.90 9.89
N SER A 382 13.31 19.05 10.12
CA SER A 382 14.35 18.80 9.11
C SER A 382 13.80 18.02 7.92
N VAL A 383 12.99 16.98 8.16
CA VAL A 383 12.35 16.19 7.11
C VAL A 383 11.43 17.06 6.25
N ALA A 384 10.59 17.88 6.89
CA ALA A 384 9.68 18.79 6.17
C ALA A 384 10.43 19.79 5.26
N LYS A 385 11.61 20.26 5.68
CA LYS A 385 12.46 21.15 4.85
C LYS A 385 13.10 20.42 3.67
N GLU A 386 13.47 19.16 3.83
CA GLU A 386 13.99 18.32 2.74
C GLU A 386 12.89 17.98 1.74
N GLU A 387 11.72 17.55 2.21
CA GLU A 387 10.55 17.30 1.37
C GLU A 387 10.11 18.55 0.59
N ALA A 388 10.17 19.73 1.21
CA ALA A 388 9.86 20.98 0.53
C ALA A 388 10.80 21.28 -0.64
N LYS A 389 12.08 20.89 -0.54
CA LYS A 389 13.04 21.03 -1.65
C LYS A 389 12.74 20.07 -2.79
N THR A 390 12.28 18.85 -2.48
CA THR A 390 12.02 17.79 -3.47
C THR A 390 10.66 17.95 -4.15
N TYR A 391 9.62 18.25 -3.37
CA TYR A 391 8.22 18.22 -3.83
C TYR A 391 7.58 19.61 -3.91
N GLY A 392 8.26 20.66 -3.44
CA GLY A 392 7.74 22.02 -3.34
C GLY A 392 6.91 22.25 -2.07
N TYR A 393 6.93 23.49 -1.55
CA TYR A 393 6.34 23.84 -0.25
C TYR A 393 4.83 23.51 -0.12
N ALA A 394 4.07 23.65 -1.20
CA ALA A 394 2.62 23.39 -1.19
C ALA A 394 2.27 21.91 -0.95
N ASN A 395 3.19 20.97 -1.22
CA ASN A 395 2.92 19.54 -1.16
C ASN A 395 3.32 18.88 0.17
N VAL A 396 3.96 19.63 1.08
CA VAL A 396 4.45 19.08 2.35
C VAL A 396 3.36 19.14 3.42
N ARG A 397 3.06 17.98 4.02
CA ARG A 397 2.03 17.81 5.06
C ARG A 397 2.67 17.47 6.41
N ALA A 398 1.96 17.84 7.47
CA ALA A 398 2.30 17.52 8.84
C ALA A 398 1.59 16.23 9.26
N GLU A 399 2.15 15.08 8.88
CA GLU A 399 1.57 13.75 9.18
C GLU A 399 1.46 13.49 10.69
N ASN A 400 2.32 14.13 11.49
CA ASN A 400 2.31 14.07 12.96
C ASN A 400 1.02 14.64 13.61
N LEU A 401 0.22 15.43 12.88
CA LEU A 401 -1.07 15.93 13.36
C LEU A 401 -2.17 14.86 13.26
N GLU A 402 -2.00 13.85 12.40
CA GLU A 402 -2.90 12.70 12.30
C GLU A 402 -2.66 11.78 13.51
N SER A 403 -3.65 11.66 14.38
CA SER A 403 -3.42 11.03 15.70
C SER A 403 -4.49 10.06 16.15
N LYS A 404 -5.58 9.96 15.40
CA LYS A 404 -6.69 9.08 15.74
C LYS A 404 -6.84 7.93 14.75
N LYS A 405 -6.62 8.19 13.47
CA LYS A 405 -6.83 7.21 12.40
C LYS A 405 -5.87 7.48 11.24
N PRO A 406 -5.47 6.42 10.51
CA PRO A 406 -4.71 6.55 9.27
C PRO A 406 -5.54 7.20 8.14
N MET A 407 -4.86 7.82 7.17
CA MET A 407 -5.49 8.45 6.00
C MET A 407 -6.27 7.47 5.14
N LEU A 408 -5.74 6.26 4.93
CA LEU A 408 -6.43 5.15 4.25
C LEU A 408 -6.42 3.92 5.14
N THR A 409 -7.60 3.34 5.34
CA THR A 409 -7.79 2.06 6.03
C THR A 409 -8.80 1.20 5.25
N ILE A 410 -8.47 -0.07 5.03
CA ILE A 410 -9.37 -1.07 4.46
C ILE A 410 -9.53 -2.18 5.52
N LEU A 411 -10.71 -2.26 6.13
CA LEU A 411 -10.95 -3.11 7.29
C LEU A 411 -11.13 -4.57 6.90
N ASN A 412 -11.97 -4.84 5.91
CA ASN A 412 -12.26 -6.20 5.44
C ASN A 412 -12.32 -6.19 3.91
N THR A 413 -11.53 -7.03 3.27
CA THR A 413 -11.54 -7.29 1.84
C THR A 413 -11.74 -8.77 1.59
N TYR A 414 -12.68 -9.10 0.72
CA TYR A 414 -13.00 -10.45 0.30
C TYR A 414 -12.83 -10.54 -1.22
N ILE A 415 -11.95 -11.43 -1.66
CA ILE A 415 -11.76 -11.79 -3.06
C ILE A 415 -12.29 -13.21 -3.20
N ASN A 416 -13.39 -13.37 -3.94
CA ASN A 416 -14.02 -14.68 -4.11
C ASN A 416 -13.63 -15.30 -5.44
N ASN A 417 -13.43 -16.62 -5.45
CA ASN A 417 -13.23 -17.41 -6.67
C ASN A 417 -12.10 -16.87 -7.57
N TYR A 418 -11.00 -16.41 -6.98
CA TYR A 418 -9.82 -16.02 -7.73
C TYR A 418 -9.19 -17.25 -8.37
N GLU A 419 -9.14 -17.28 -9.71
CA GLU A 419 -8.56 -18.38 -10.47
C GLU A 419 -7.07 -18.16 -10.70
N ASP A 420 -6.25 -19.06 -10.17
CA ASP A 420 -4.81 -19.10 -10.44
C ASP A 420 -4.27 -20.52 -10.27
N PHE A 421 -3.19 -20.87 -10.96
CA PHE A 421 -2.56 -22.20 -10.89
C PHE A 421 -3.53 -23.39 -11.03
N GLY A 422 -4.58 -23.25 -11.84
CA GLY A 422 -5.61 -24.29 -12.02
C GLY A 422 -6.54 -24.51 -10.82
N ASN A 423 -6.48 -23.64 -9.81
CA ASN A 423 -7.30 -23.68 -8.60
C ASN A 423 -8.12 -22.40 -8.46
N THR A 424 -9.12 -22.46 -7.58
CA THR A 424 -9.95 -21.30 -7.19
C THR A 424 -9.68 -20.98 -5.73
N PHE A 425 -9.40 -19.72 -5.44
CA PHE A 425 -9.04 -19.25 -4.10
C PHE A 425 -10.03 -18.20 -3.60
N ASN A 426 -10.32 -18.26 -2.30
CA ASN A 426 -10.95 -17.19 -1.54
C ASN A 426 -9.86 -16.51 -0.71
N VAL A 427 -9.65 -15.22 -0.95
CA VAL A 427 -8.66 -14.42 -0.22
C VAL A 427 -9.39 -13.41 0.66
N TYR A 428 -9.02 -13.37 1.93
CA TYR A 428 -9.45 -12.35 2.87
C TYR A 428 -8.26 -11.50 3.29
N LEU A 429 -8.42 -10.18 3.21
CA LEU A 429 -7.46 -9.21 3.72
C LEU A 429 -8.13 -8.38 4.80
N GLY A 430 -7.52 -8.28 5.97
CA GLY A 430 -8.04 -7.53 7.11
C GLY A 430 -7.07 -6.42 7.52
N ASN A 431 -7.61 -5.26 7.90
CA ASN A 431 -6.90 -4.13 8.52
C ASN A 431 -5.70 -3.60 7.72
N ILE A 432 -5.82 -3.47 6.39
CA ILE A 432 -4.80 -2.83 5.56
C ILE A 432 -4.81 -1.32 5.82
N SER A 433 -3.64 -0.72 6.02
CA SER A 433 -3.55 0.71 6.32
C SER A 433 -2.29 1.36 5.78
N THR A 434 -2.40 2.67 5.50
CA THR A 434 -1.26 3.57 5.23
C THR A 434 -0.40 3.84 6.46
N ASN A 435 -0.95 3.69 7.67
CA ASN A 435 -0.19 3.80 8.92
C ASN A 435 -0.62 2.67 9.87
N PRO A 436 -0.07 1.45 9.72
CA PRO A 436 -0.48 0.28 10.49
C PRO A 436 -0.30 0.46 12.00
N THR A 437 0.75 1.17 12.43
CA THR A 437 1.01 1.47 13.85
C THR A 437 -0.06 2.37 14.47
N LEU A 438 -0.55 3.36 13.71
CA LEU A 438 -1.63 4.23 14.14
C LEU A 438 -2.99 3.50 14.19
N LEU A 439 -3.20 2.53 13.30
CA LEU A 439 -4.40 1.67 13.36
C LEU A 439 -4.42 0.81 14.62
N GLY A 440 -3.26 0.25 15.00
CA GLY A 440 -3.11 -0.55 16.22
C GLY A 440 -3.77 -1.95 16.17
N GLU A 441 -4.35 -2.32 15.03
CA GLU A 441 -4.98 -3.63 14.78
C GLU A 441 -4.10 -4.46 13.84
N PRO A 442 -4.08 -5.80 13.98
CA PRO A 442 -3.22 -6.65 13.17
C PRO A 442 -3.70 -6.76 11.71
N THR A 443 -2.79 -6.59 10.75
CA THR A 443 -3.05 -6.86 9.33
C THR A 443 -3.11 -8.37 9.12
N THR A 444 -4.19 -8.86 8.52
CA THR A 444 -4.41 -10.31 8.33
C THR A 444 -4.58 -10.64 6.86
N ILE A 445 -3.94 -11.70 6.39
CA ILE A 445 -4.08 -12.22 5.02
C ILE A 445 -4.43 -13.69 5.13
N LYS A 446 -5.63 -14.07 4.72
CA LYS A 446 -6.07 -15.47 4.67
C LYS A 446 -6.30 -15.89 3.24
N ILE A 447 -5.81 -17.05 2.86
CA ILE A 447 -5.97 -17.64 1.52
C ILE A 447 -6.46 -19.06 1.71
N ASN A 448 -7.63 -19.37 1.16
CA ASN A 448 -8.23 -20.69 1.21
C ASN A 448 -8.59 -21.17 -0.19
N THR A 449 -8.43 -22.45 -0.53
CA THR A 449 -9.05 -23.01 -1.74
C THR A 449 -10.57 -23.02 -1.61
N ALA A 450 -11.29 -22.63 -2.66
CA ALA A 450 -12.73 -22.45 -2.61
C ALA A 450 -13.53 -23.77 -2.57
N LYS A 451 -12.96 -24.87 -3.06
CA LYS A 451 -13.68 -26.14 -3.29
C LYS A 451 -13.34 -27.29 -2.34
N ASN A 452 -12.10 -27.34 -1.82
CA ASN A 452 -11.58 -28.58 -1.23
C ASN A 452 -10.70 -28.42 0.02
N ASP A 453 -10.56 -27.22 0.59
CA ASP A 453 -9.73 -26.94 1.79
C ASP A 453 -8.27 -27.46 1.70
N ASP A 454 -7.78 -27.75 0.49
CA ASP A 454 -6.43 -28.24 0.23
C ASP A 454 -5.37 -27.20 0.60
N ILE A 455 -5.67 -25.92 0.47
CA ILE A 455 -4.75 -24.84 0.77
C ILE A 455 -5.44 -23.91 1.76
N ASN A 456 -4.84 -23.74 2.92
CA ASN A 456 -5.23 -22.74 3.91
C ASN A 456 -3.95 -22.06 4.39
N ALA A 457 -3.84 -20.76 4.22
CA ALA A 457 -2.72 -19.96 4.71
C ALA A 457 -3.25 -18.70 5.39
N ASN A 458 -2.68 -18.37 6.54
CA ASN A 458 -2.99 -17.19 7.33
C ASN A 458 -1.68 -16.50 7.75
N VAL A 459 -1.48 -15.29 7.27
CA VAL A 459 -0.37 -14.42 7.65
C VAL A 459 -0.92 -13.26 8.48
N THR A 460 -0.35 -13.01 9.65
CA THR A 460 -0.77 -11.92 10.54
C THR A 460 0.42 -11.04 10.89
N ILE A 461 0.34 -9.76 10.55
CA ILE A 461 1.29 -8.71 10.97
C ILE A 461 0.70 -8.02 12.19
N SER A 462 1.43 -7.98 13.30
CA SER A 462 0.91 -7.48 14.58
C SER A 462 0.63 -5.97 14.58
N ASN A 463 1.35 -5.21 13.75
CA ASN A 463 1.36 -3.75 13.68
C ASN A 463 1.69 -3.04 15.00
N LYS A 464 2.13 -3.78 16.02
CA LYS A 464 2.54 -3.29 17.33
C LYS A 464 4.03 -3.52 17.51
N ALA A 465 4.70 -2.53 18.10
CA ALA A 465 6.09 -2.69 18.51
C ALA A 465 6.22 -3.92 19.42
N ASP A 466 7.33 -4.65 19.27
CA ASP A 466 7.71 -5.77 20.13
C ASP A 466 6.71 -6.95 20.15
N THR A 467 5.78 -7.01 19.18
CA THR A 467 4.82 -8.11 19.05
C THR A 467 5.15 -8.93 17.81
N ALA A 468 5.42 -10.23 17.99
CA ALA A 468 5.78 -11.13 16.90
C ALA A 468 4.68 -11.21 15.83
N ASN A 469 5.07 -11.25 14.56
CA ASN A 469 4.16 -11.59 13.47
C ASN A 469 3.97 -13.10 13.42
N ASN A 470 2.82 -13.54 12.97
CA ASN A 470 2.47 -14.96 12.91
C ASN A 470 2.25 -15.41 11.47
N VAL A 471 2.54 -16.68 11.22
CA VAL A 471 2.15 -17.38 10.01
C VAL A 471 1.64 -18.77 10.38
N GLU A 472 0.52 -19.15 9.80
CA GLU A 472 -0.06 -20.49 9.89
C GLU A 472 -0.44 -20.95 8.48
N PHE A 473 -0.11 -22.18 8.12
CA PHE A 473 -0.55 -22.76 6.87
C PHE A 473 -0.81 -24.26 6.99
N LYS A 474 -1.69 -24.76 6.14
CA LYS A 474 -2.04 -26.16 5.97
C LYS A 474 -2.23 -26.40 4.48
N PHE A 475 -1.38 -27.26 3.93
CA PHE A 475 -1.45 -27.73 2.57
C PHE A 475 -1.71 -29.23 2.59
N LYS A 476 -2.75 -29.69 1.89
CA LYS A 476 -3.13 -31.09 1.74
C LYS A 476 -3.08 -31.47 0.27
N ASN A 477 -3.10 -32.78 0.01
CA ASN A 477 -3.23 -33.32 -1.35
C ASN A 477 -2.14 -32.79 -2.30
N LEU A 478 -0.92 -32.65 -1.79
CA LEU A 478 0.21 -32.12 -2.56
C LEU A 478 0.73 -33.11 -3.61
N GLY A 479 0.19 -34.33 -3.64
CA GLY A 479 0.57 -35.41 -4.56
C GLY A 479 1.91 -36.06 -4.21
N ASP A 480 2.34 -36.98 -5.08
CA ASP A 480 3.53 -37.80 -4.87
C ASP A 480 4.86 -37.09 -5.22
N ASN A 481 4.79 -35.99 -5.98
CA ASN A 481 5.96 -35.29 -6.51
C ASN A 481 6.83 -34.62 -5.42
N LEU A 482 6.28 -34.30 -4.25
CA LEU A 482 7.06 -33.72 -3.14
C LEU A 482 7.96 -34.74 -2.43
N VAL A 483 7.64 -36.03 -2.55
CA VAL A 483 8.22 -37.07 -1.69
C VAL A 483 8.85 -38.20 -2.48
N LYS A 484 8.68 -38.23 -3.80
CA LYS A 484 9.32 -39.20 -4.69
C LYS A 484 10.85 -39.09 -4.61
N GLY A 485 11.48 -40.13 -4.09
CA GLY A 485 12.94 -40.25 -4.01
C GLY A 485 13.58 -39.34 -2.95
N LEU A 486 12.83 -38.95 -1.92
CA LEU A 486 13.37 -38.18 -0.80
C LEU A 486 14.38 -39.07 -0.04
N ASP A 487 15.65 -38.69 -0.03
CA ASP A 487 16.73 -39.42 0.66
C ASP A 487 17.03 -38.75 2.01
N ILE A 488 16.75 -39.45 3.11
CA ILE A 488 17.07 -39.01 4.47
C ILE A 488 17.90 -40.11 5.13
N GLN A 489 19.16 -39.83 5.46
CA GLN A 489 20.05 -40.79 6.13
C GLN A 489 20.16 -42.18 5.44
N ASN A 490 20.19 -42.21 4.10
CA ASN A 490 20.18 -43.42 3.25
C ASN A 490 18.83 -44.16 3.19
N LEU A 491 17.75 -43.54 3.66
CA LEU A 491 16.38 -44.01 3.46
C LEU A 491 15.77 -43.28 2.29
N LYS A 492 15.40 -44.03 1.25
CA LYS A 492 14.60 -43.49 0.15
C LYS A 492 13.13 -43.63 0.52
N LEU A 493 12.48 -42.50 0.74
CA LEU A 493 11.05 -42.42 0.97
C LEU A 493 10.35 -42.15 -0.37
N ASN A 494 9.19 -42.78 -0.54
CA ASN A 494 8.20 -42.43 -1.57
C ASN A 494 6.85 -42.43 -0.88
N ALA A 495 5.99 -41.45 -1.16
CA ALA A 495 4.63 -41.41 -0.64
C ALA A 495 3.64 -41.19 -1.77
N GLU A 496 2.43 -41.72 -1.62
CA GLU A 496 1.34 -41.53 -2.58
C GLU A 496 0.76 -40.11 -2.46
N ASN A 497 0.73 -39.58 -1.23
CA ASN A 497 0.27 -38.22 -0.97
C ASN A 497 1.07 -37.59 0.17
N ALA A 498 1.05 -36.25 0.22
CA ALA A 498 1.66 -35.48 1.29
C ALA A 498 0.76 -34.32 1.73
N SER A 499 0.79 -34.05 3.03
CA SER A 499 0.29 -32.81 3.62
C SER A 499 1.36 -32.15 4.47
N ILE A 500 1.41 -30.83 4.44
CA ILE A 500 2.36 -30.03 5.21
C ILE A 500 1.56 -28.98 5.96
N SER A 501 1.79 -28.87 7.26
CA SER A 501 1.27 -27.77 8.06
C SER A 501 2.38 -27.09 8.83
N GLY A 502 2.25 -25.80 9.07
CA GLY A 502 3.24 -25.03 9.80
C GLY A 502 2.57 -23.91 10.58
N LYS A 503 3.09 -23.63 11.78
CA LYS A 503 2.67 -22.48 12.59
C LYS A 503 3.87 -21.92 13.32
N GLY A 504 4.19 -20.66 13.06
CA GLY A 504 5.37 -20.04 13.64
C GLY A 504 5.35 -18.52 13.59
N ASN A 505 6.48 -17.97 14.00
CA ASN A 505 6.68 -16.53 14.11
C ASN A 505 7.62 -16.04 13.01
N TRP A 506 7.43 -14.79 12.61
CA TRP A 506 8.34 -14.08 11.73
C TRP A 506 8.46 -12.62 12.14
N SER A 507 9.52 -11.96 11.69
CA SER A 507 9.76 -10.54 11.97
C SER A 507 10.47 -9.86 10.81
N PHE A 508 10.20 -8.57 10.65
CA PHE A 508 10.97 -7.73 9.73
C PHE A 508 12.36 -7.47 10.32
N GLU A 509 13.40 -7.78 9.57
CA GLU A 509 14.76 -7.37 9.91
C GLU A 509 15.07 -5.97 9.35
N SER A 510 16.31 -5.51 9.53
CA SER A 510 16.82 -4.30 8.88
C SER A 510 16.69 -4.41 7.36
N GLY A 511 16.03 -3.44 6.72
CA GLY A 511 15.75 -3.47 5.28
C GLY A 511 14.47 -4.23 4.90
N LYS A 512 14.51 -4.97 3.78
CA LYS A 512 13.38 -5.76 3.21
C LYS A 512 13.45 -7.26 3.53
N ASN A 513 14.35 -7.67 4.43
CA ASN A 513 14.54 -9.07 4.79
C ASN A 513 13.54 -9.49 5.89
N ILE A 514 13.18 -10.77 5.90
CA ILE A 514 12.28 -11.36 6.89
C ILE A 514 12.99 -12.54 7.51
N SER A 515 13.09 -12.54 8.83
CA SER A 515 13.49 -13.70 9.61
C SER A 515 12.26 -14.50 10.03
N PHE A 516 12.34 -15.82 9.99
CA PHE A 516 11.25 -16.70 10.38
C PHE A 516 11.75 -17.91 11.15
N ASN A 517 10.88 -18.45 12.00
CA ASN A 517 11.05 -19.73 12.66
C ASN A 517 9.68 -20.42 12.72
N ILE A 518 9.51 -21.43 11.87
CA ILE A 518 8.25 -22.09 11.59
C ILE A 518 8.43 -23.60 11.79
N PRO A 519 8.00 -24.13 12.95
CA PRO A 519 7.77 -25.56 13.10
C PRO A 519 6.79 -26.07 12.05
N LEU A 520 7.15 -27.19 11.43
CA LEU A 520 6.44 -27.86 10.36
C LEU A 520 6.09 -29.29 10.79
N VAL A 521 4.93 -29.75 10.34
CA VAL A 521 4.49 -31.14 10.42
C VAL A 521 4.18 -31.61 9.01
N VAL A 522 4.92 -32.61 8.55
CA VAL A 522 4.76 -33.25 7.24
C VAL A 522 4.13 -34.62 7.48
N ASN A 523 2.90 -34.83 6.99
CA ASN A 523 2.28 -36.16 7.00
C ASN A 523 2.34 -36.75 5.59
N LEU A 524 2.84 -37.97 5.51
CA LEU A 524 3.01 -38.73 4.29
C LEU A 524 2.06 -39.93 4.35
N ASP A 525 1.30 -40.16 3.29
CA ASP A 525 0.36 -41.28 3.20
C ASP A 525 0.82 -42.28 2.13
N GLY A 526 0.59 -43.58 2.37
CA GLY A 526 0.98 -44.64 1.43
C GLY A 526 2.49 -44.72 1.22
N VAL A 527 3.25 -44.69 2.30
CA VAL A 527 4.70 -44.51 2.25
C VAL A 527 5.41 -45.83 1.94
N SER A 528 6.24 -45.85 0.91
CA SER A 528 7.20 -46.92 0.64
C SER A 528 8.59 -46.46 1.04
N VAL A 529 9.15 -47.12 2.05
CA VAL A 529 10.49 -46.89 2.58
C VAL A 529 11.44 -47.92 1.96
N ASN A 530 12.50 -47.46 1.30
CA ASN A 530 13.59 -48.32 0.84
C ASN A 530 14.88 -48.03 1.62
N PHE A 531 15.38 -49.04 2.33
CA PHE A 531 16.68 -49.01 3.01
C PHE A 531 17.56 -50.14 2.47
N ASN A 532 18.65 -49.83 1.77
CA ASN A 532 19.59 -50.82 1.25
C ASN A 532 18.93 -52.01 0.51
N GLY A 533 17.85 -51.76 -0.23
CA GLY A 533 17.11 -52.78 -0.99
C GLY A 533 16.00 -53.50 -0.23
N PHE A 534 15.78 -53.18 1.04
CA PHE A 534 14.60 -53.57 1.82
C PHE A 534 13.48 -52.56 1.60
N ASN A 535 12.31 -53.03 1.14
CA ASN A 535 11.14 -52.20 0.91
C ASN A 535 10.08 -52.50 1.97
N GLN A 536 9.66 -51.48 2.72
CA GLN A 536 8.55 -51.56 3.66
C GLN A 536 7.47 -50.55 3.28
N LYS A 537 6.21 -50.98 3.32
CA LYS A 537 5.06 -50.08 3.15
C LYS A 537 4.49 -49.69 4.51
N LEU A 538 4.27 -48.40 4.69
CA LEU A 538 3.64 -47.80 5.86
C LEU A 538 2.37 -47.08 5.39
N GLN A 539 1.31 -47.15 6.19
CA GLN A 539 0.07 -46.43 5.88
C GLN A 539 0.25 -44.92 6.03
N ASN A 540 0.87 -44.48 7.13
CA ASN A 540 1.25 -43.08 7.34
C ASN A 540 2.67 -42.95 7.88
N LEU A 541 3.27 -41.77 7.68
CA LEU A 541 4.50 -41.34 8.34
C LEU A 541 4.43 -39.84 8.63
N GLN A 542 4.56 -39.47 9.90
CA GLN A 542 4.66 -38.08 10.32
C GLN A 542 6.12 -37.70 10.58
N LEU A 543 6.57 -36.65 9.90
CA LEU A 543 7.89 -36.03 10.08
C LEU A 543 7.69 -34.63 10.65
N ASN A 544 8.34 -34.34 11.78
CA ASN A 544 8.42 -32.98 12.29
C ASN A 544 9.64 -32.32 11.65
N ALA A 545 9.50 -31.06 11.24
CA ALA A 545 10.59 -30.29 10.67
C ALA A 545 10.53 -28.84 11.18
N VAL A 546 11.58 -28.07 10.95
CA VAL A 546 11.63 -26.65 11.26
C VAL A 546 12.17 -25.92 10.04
N LEU A 547 11.41 -24.93 9.57
CA LEU A 547 11.85 -23.95 8.57
C LEU A 547 12.26 -22.68 9.31
N SER A 548 13.53 -22.32 9.25
CA SER A 548 14.11 -21.20 9.99
C SER A 548 15.10 -20.41 9.15
N GLY A 549 15.52 -19.24 9.63
CA GLY A 549 16.49 -18.38 8.95
C GLY A 549 15.83 -17.14 8.36
N ASP A 550 16.30 -16.71 7.19
CA ASP A 550 15.76 -15.56 6.48
C ASP A 550 15.52 -15.88 4.99
N LEU A 551 15.01 -14.92 4.22
CA LEU A 551 14.70 -15.12 2.79
C LEU A 551 15.93 -15.39 1.90
N ASN A 552 17.13 -15.03 2.36
CA ASN A 552 18.38 -15.23 1.62
C ASN A 552 19.12 -16.49 2.08
N ASN A 553 18.90 -16.93 3.32
CA ASN A 553 19.54 -18.06 3.95
C ASN A 553 18.49 -18.90 4.68
N THR A 554 17.74 -19.68 3.89
CA THR A 554 16.70 -20.57 4.40
C THR A 554 17.33 -21.86 4.93
N ASN A 555 17.01 -22.21 6.18
CA ASN A 555 17.40 -23.47 6.79
C ASN A 555 16.18 -24.36 6.99
N PHE A 556 16.28 -25.62 6.55
CA PHE A 556 15.25 -26.63 6.75
C PHE A 556 15.86 -27.83 7.47
N SER A 557 15.33 -28.17 8.64
CA SER A 557 15.83 -29.25 9.48
C SER A 557 14.70 -30.23 9.78
N ILE A 558 14.93 -31.53 9.62
CA ILE A 558 13.96 -32.60 9.92
C ILE A 558 14.36 -33.27 11.24
N ASP A 559 13.38 -33.51 12.11
CA ASP A 559 13.52 -34.38 13.27
C ASP A 559 13.50 -35.85 12.81
N THR A 560 14.63 -36.52 12.96
CA THR A 560 14.81 -37.91 12.52
C THR A 560 14.40 -38.94 13.57
N SER A 561 13.92 -38.52 14.76
CA SER A 561 13.51 -39.46 15.81
C SER A 561 12.39 -40.40 15.38
N SER A 562 11.43 -39.93 14.56
CA SER A 562 10.38 -40.77 13.96
C SER A 562 10.96 -41.83 13.02
N ILE A 563 12.04 -41.49 12.32
CA ILE A 563 12.75 -42.38 11.40
C ILE A 563 13.52 -43.45 12.18
N ASP A 564 14.17 -43.06 13.28
CA ASP A 564 14.88 -44.00 14.16
C ASP A 564 13.95 -45.08 14.71
N ASN A 565 12.69 -44.74 15.01
CA ASN A 565 11.70 -45.72 15.48
C ASN A 565 11.29 -46.69 14.36
N ILE A 566 11.18 -46.23 13.11
CA ILE A 566 10.96 -47.11 11.96
C ILE A 566 12.16 -48.05 11.78
N LEU A 567 13.38 -47.52 11.80
CA LEU A 567 14.60 -48.32 11.69
C LEU A 567 14.72 -49.37 12.81
N LYS A 568 14.31 -49.04 14.04
CA LYS A 568 14.25 -50.00 15.16
C LYS A 568 13.19 -51.09 14.96
N SER A 569 12.13 -50.80 14.23
CA SER A 569 11.04 -51.75 13.94
C SER A 569 11.34 -52.70 12.77
N VAL A 570 12.37 -52.41 11.97
CA VAL A 570 12.85 -53.33 10.93
C VAL A 570 13.45 -54.56 11.62
N ASN A 571 12.72 -55.67 11.57
CA ASN A 571 13.16 -56.93 12.14
C ASN A 571 14.33 -57.48 11.31
N VAL A 572 15.49 -57.67 11.96
CA VAL A 572 16.71 -58.21 11.34
C VAL A 572 16.42 -59.57 10.69
N GLN A 573 15.45 -60.32 11.21
CA GLN A 573 15.02 -61.60 10.66
C GLN A 573 14.31 -61.48 9.30
N ASP A 574 13.51 -60.43 9.09
CA ASP A 574 12.83 -60.19 7.81
C ASP A 574 13.84 -59.77 6.74
N VAL A 575 14.87 -59.02 7.13
CA VAL A 575 16.00 -58.68 6.27
C VAL A 575 16.80 -59.93 5.91
N ALA A 576 17.12 -60.78 6.90
CA ALA A 576 17.85 -62.03 6.69
C ALA A 576 17.08 -63.00 5.79
N ASN A 577 15.76 -63.16 5.99
CA ASN A 577 14.91 -64.02 5.18
C ASN A 577 14.81 -63.54 3.72
N ASN A 578 14.74 -62.22 3.48
CA ASN A 578 14.73 -61.66 2.12
C ASN A 578 16.06 -61.88 1.38
N ILE A 579 17.19 -61.76 2.09
CA ILE A 579 18.50 -62.07 1.52
C ILE A 579 18.57 -63.53 1.12
N ILE A 580 18.15 -64.44 2.02
CA ILE A 580 18.08 -65.89 1.78
C ILE A 580 17.26 -66.21 0.52
N GLU A 581 16.08 -65.59 0.36
CA GLU A 581 15.23 -65.78 -0.82
C GLU A 581 15.88 -65.28 -2.10
N LYS A 582 16.51 -64.10 -2.09
CA LYS A 582 17.19 -63.53 -3.26
C LYS A 582 18.47 -64.27 -3.64
N THR A 583 19.17 -64.86 -2.69
CA THR A 583 20.41 -65.62 -2.95
C THR A 583 20.16 -67.08 -3.30
N GLY A 584 18.91 -67.57 -3.23
CA GLY A 584 18.57 -68.97 -3.53
C GLY A 584 19.17 -69.96 -2.53
N ALA A 585 19.32 -69.57 -1.26
CA ALA A 585 20.00 -70.38 -0.26
C ALA A 585 19.23 -71.67 0.08
N ASP A 586 19.96 -72.79 0.21
CA ASP A 586 19.40 -74.10 0.48
C ASP A 586 18.83 -74.25 1.90
N GLU A 587 18.01 -75.28 2.13
CA GLU A 587 17.35 -75.50 3.43
C GLU A 587 18.32 -75.67 4.61
N LYS A 588 19.53 -76.19 4.33
CA LYS A 588 20.60 -76.27 5.34
C LYS A 588 21.09 -74.90 5.76
N THR A 589 21.32 -73.99 4.80
CA THR A 589 21.73 -72.61 5.08
C THR A 589 20.64 -71.86 5.84
N LYS A 590 19.36 -72.08 5.52
CA LYS A 590 18.22 -71.51 6.26
C LYS A 590 18.18 -71.96 7.73
N GLN A 591 18.39 -73.25 7.99
CA GLN A 591 18.45 -73.78 9.35
C GLN A 591 19.68 -73.27 10.10
N LEU A 592 20.83 -73.14 9.42
CA LEU A 592 22.05 -72.61 10.02
C LEU A 592 21.82 -71.17 10.49
N ILE A 593 21.24 -70.32 9.64
CA ILE A 593 20.95 -68.92 9.96
C ILE A 593 19.98 -68.82 11.15
N LYS A 594 18.89 -69.61 11.16
CA LYS A 594 17.95 -69.62 12.30
C LYS A 594 18.60 -70.02 13.64
N ASN A 595 19.56 -70.94 13.60
CA ASN A 595 20.21 -71.46 14.81
C ASN A 595 21.47 -70.69 15.21
N THR A 596 21.97 -69.81 14.34
CA THR A 596 23.18 -69.03 14.61
C THR A 596 22.85 -67.95 15.64
N LYS A 597 23.58 -67.97 16.75
CA LYS A 597 23.57 -66.90 17.74
C LYS A 597 24.79 -66.03 17.53
N ILE A 598 24.58 -64.73 17.49
CA ILE A 598 25.65 -63.75 17.37
C ILE A 598 25.59 -62.88 18.64
N ASN A 599 26.70 -62.81 19.38
CA ASN A 599 26.75 -62.21 20.71
C ASN A 599 25.65 -62.73 21.68
N GLY A 600 25.35 -64.03 21.61
CA GLY A 600 24.39 -64.69 22.51
C GLY A 600 22.91 -64.51 22.15
N LYS A 601 22.58 -63.65 21.17
CA LYS A 601 21.23 -63.44 20.65
C LYS A 601 21.03 -64.23 19.36
N SER A 602 19.90 -64.90 19.19
CA SER A 602 19.54 -65.42 17.87
C SER A 602 19.28 -64.26 16.90
N ILE A 603 19.36 -64.51 15.60
CA ILE A 603 19.08 -63.49 14.57
C ILE A 603 17.67 -62.88 14.73
N SER A 604 16.73 -63.64 15.29
CA SER A 604 15.36 -63.19 15.63
C SER A 604 15.27 -62.26 16.84
N GLU A 605 16.31 -62.23 17.68
CA GLU A 605 16.40 -61.43 18.90
C GLU A 605 17.26 -60.16 18.69
N MET A 606 17.83 -59.99 17.49
CA MET A 606 18.67 -58.84 17.15
C MET A 606 17.82 -57.64 16.80
N ASN A 607 18.14 -56.51 17.44
CA ASN A 607 17.59 -55.21 17.04
C ASN A 607 18.56 -54.46 16.11
N ALA A 608 18.12 -53.31 15.58
CA ALA A 608 18.93 -52.48 14.69
C ALA A 608 20.28 -52.05 15.30
N ASN A 609 20.35 -51.81 16.61
CA ASN A 609 21.60 -51.45 17.29
C ASN A 609 22.57 -52.63 17.36
N ASP A 610 22.06 -53.84 17.63
CA ASP A 610 22.86 -55.08 17.62
C ASP A 610 23.46 -55.32 16.21
N ALA A 611 22.66 -55.09 15.15
CA ALA A 611 23.11 -55.19 13.76
C ALA A 611 24.15 -54.12 13.41
N GLN A 612 23.97 -52.88 13.86
CA GLN A 612 24.93 -51.79 13.63
C GLN A 612 26.25 -52.00 14.39
N GLN A 613 26.20 -52.56 15.60
CA GLN A 613 27.39 -52.98 16.34
C GLN A 613 28.13 -54.12 15.61
N LEU A 614 27.39 -55.06 15.01
CA LEU A 614 27.98 -56.12 14.19
C LEU A 614 28.66 -55.59 12.94
N LEU A 615 28.03 -54.68 12.20
CA LEU A 615 28.62 -54.07 11.01
C LEU A 615 29.92 -53.32 11.32
N ASN A 616 30.03 -52.75 12.51
CA ASN A 616 31.23 -52.04 12.98
C ASN A 616 32.22 -52.94 13.74
N SER A 617 31.85 -54.18 14.07
CA SER A 617 32.75 -55.15 14.69
C SER A 617 33.87 -55.52 13.71
N LYS A 618 35.07 -55.79 14.23
CA LYS A 618 36.23 -56.11 13.39
C LYS A 618 36.44 -57.61 13.27
N VAL A 619 36.57 -58.10 12.04
CA VAL A 619 37.01 -59.46 11.74
C VAL A 619 38.30 -59.35 10.93
N ASN A 620 39.39 -59.97 11.44
CA ASN A 620 40.74 -59.84 10.88
C ASN A 620 41.17 -58.37 10.64
N GLY A 621 40.85 -57.49 11.59
CA GLY A 621 41.26 -56.08 11.57
C GLY A 621 40.44 -55.14 10.69
N LYS A 622 39.55 -55.66 9.83
CA LYS A 622 38.59 -54.89 9.03
C LYS A 622 37.21 -54.91 9.67
N ALA A 623 36.44 -53.83 9.56
CA ALA A 623 35.05 -53.87 10.01
C ALA A 623 34.25 -54.83 9.12
N VAL A 624 33.23 -55.50 9.67
CA VAL A 624 32.39 -56.45 8.92
C VAL A 624 31.78 -55.80 7.67
N LYS A 625 31.38 -54.53 7.76
CA LYS A 625 30.87 -53.76 6.61
C LYS A 625 31.89 -53.52 5.48
N ASP A 626 33.19 -53.67 5.76
CA ASP A 626 34.28 -53.43 4.82
C ASP A 626 34.86 -54.75 4.25
N LEU A 627 34.28 -55.90 4.61
CA LEU A 627 34.69 -57.20 4.09
C LEU A 627 34.22 -57.37 2.64
N ASN A 628 35.13 -57.71 1.73
CA ASN A 628 34.78 -58.06 0.36
C ASN A 628 34.56 -59.59 0.21
N ALA A 629 34.09 -60.02 -0.97
CA ALA A 629 33.80 -61.43 -1.23
C ALA A 629 35.00 -62.37 -0.98
N ASN A 630 36.23 -61.91 -1.24
CA ASN A 630 37.44 -62.69 -0.97
C ASN A 630 37.74 -62.76 0.52
N ASP A 631 37.52 -61.67 1.27
CA ASP A 631 37.66 -61.66 2.73
C ASP A 631 36.67 -62.66 3.36
N VAL A 632 35.43 -62.71 2.89
CA VAL A 632 34.40 -63.66 3.36
C VAL A 632 34.76 -65.10 3.01
N LYS A 633 35.23 -65.37 1.78
CA LYS A 633 35.72 -66.70 1.38
C LYS A 633 36.90 -67.17 2.23
N ASN A 634 37.82 -66.26 2.54
CA ASN A 634 38.99 -66.57 3.36
C ASN A 634 38.62 -66.83 4.84
N ILE A 635 37.63 -66.12 5.36
CA ILE A 635 37.10 -66.39 6.71
C ILE A 635 36.43 -67.76 6.73
N ALA A 636 35.57 -68.04 5.75
CA ALA A 636 34.83 -69.29 5.67
C ALA A 636 35.75 -70.50 5.48
N SER A 637 36.78 -70.39 4.65
CA SER A 637 37.78 -71.45 4.47
C SER A 637 38.58 -71.71 5.75
N GLY A 638 38.83 -70.67 6.57
CA GLY A 638 39.38 -70.80 7.92
C GLY A 638 38.51 -71.63 8.89
N PHE A 639 37.21 -71.75 8.61
CA PHE A 639 36.27 -72.62 9.33
C PHE A 639 35.97 -73.94 8.59
N GLY A 640 36.72 -74.27 7.54
CA GLY A 640 36.51 -75.48 6.73
C GLY A 640 35.27 -75.43 5.84
N ILE A 641 34.69 -74.25 5.62
CA ILE A 641 33.51 -74.03 4.78
C ILE A 641 33.97 -73.50 3.43
N ASN A 642 33.62 -74.19 2.35
CA ASN A 642 33.96 -73.78 1.00
C ASN A 642 32.78 -73.02 0.38
N ILE A 643 32.93 -71.70 0.21
CA ILE A 643 31.90 -70.84 -0.39
C ILE A 643 32.35 -70.53 -1.82
N ASN A 644 31.58 -70.99 -2.82
CA ASN A 644 31.85 -70.71 -4.24
C ASN A 644 31.46 -69.30 -4.65
#